data_AF-A0A067FTV0-F1
#
_entry.id   AF-A0A067FTV0-F1
#
_cell.length_a   1.000
_cell.length_b   1.000
_cell.length_c   1.000
_cell.angle_alpha   90.00
_cell.angle_beta   90.00
_cell.angle_gamma   90.00
#
_symmetry.space_group_name_H-M   'P 1'
#
loop_
_entity.id
_entity.type
_entity.pdbx_description
1 polymer ?
#
loop_
_entity_poly.entity_id
_entity_poly.type
_entity_poly.pdbx_seq_one_letter_code
_entity_poly.pdbx_strand_id
1 'polypeptide(L)'
;MYPQNISAGMKLWGVVAEVNEKDLVICLPGGLRGLARAADALDPILDNEIEANEDNLLPTIFHVGQLVSCIVLQLDDDKKEIGKRKIWLSLRLSLLYKGLSLETVQEGMVLTAYVKSIEDHGYILHFGLPSFTGFLPRNNLAENSGIDVKPGLLLQGVVRSIDRTRKVVYLSSDPDTVSKCVTKDLKGISIDLLVPGMMVSTRVQSILENGVMLSFLTYFTGTVDIFHLQNTFPTTNWKNDYNQHKKVNARILFVDPTSRAVGLTLNPYLLHNRAPPSHVKVGDIYDQSKVVRVDRGLGLLLDIPSTPVSTPAYVTISDVAEEEVRKLEKKYKEGSCVRVRILGFRHLEGLATGILKASAFEGLVFTHSDVKPGMVVKGKVIAVDSFGAIVQFPGGVKALCPLPHMSEFEIVKPGKKFKVGAELVFRVLGVKSKRITVTHKKTLVKSKLAILSSYAEATDRLITHGWITKIEKHGCFVRFYNGVQGFAPRSELGLDPGCEPSSMYHVGQVVKCRIMSSIPASRRINLSFMMKPTRVSEDDLVKLGSLVSGVVDVVTPNAVVVYVIAKGYSKGTIPTEHLADHLEHATVMKSVIKPGYEFDQLLVLDNESSNLLLSAKYSLINSAQQLPSDASHIHPNSVVHGYVCNIIETGCFVRFLGRLTGFAPRSKAVDGQRADLSKTYYVGQSVRSNILDVNSETGRITLSLKQSCCSSTDASFMQEHFLLEEKIAMLQSSKHNGSELKWVEGFIIGSVIEGKVHESNDFGVVVSFEEHSDVYGFITHHQLAGATVESGSVIQAAILDVAKAERLVDLSLKTVFIDRFREANSNRQAQKKKRKREASKDLGVHQTVNAIVEIVKENYLVLSLPEYNHSIGYASVSDYNTQKFPQKQFLNGQSVIATVMALPSSSTAGRLLLLLKAISETETSSSKRAKKKSSYDVGSLVQAEITEIKPLELRLKFGIGFHGRIHITEVNDDKSNVVENLFSNFKIGQTVTARIIAKSNKPDMKKSFLWELSIKPSMLTVSEIGSKLLFEECDVSIGQRVTGYVYKVDNEWALLTISRHLKAQLFILDSAYEPSELQEFQRRFHIGKAVTGHVLSINKEKKLLRLVLRPFQDGISDKTVDISNDNMQTFIHEGDIVGGRISKILSGVGGLVVQIGPHLYGRVHFTELKNICVSDPLSGYDEGQFDPLSGYDEGQFVKCKVLEISRTVRGTFHVELSLRSSLDGMSSTNSSDLSTDV
;
A
#
# COMPACT_ATOMS: atom_id res chain seq x y z
N MET A 1 37.76 -16.64 41.51
CA MET A 1 37.21 -17.93 41.03
C MET A 1 35.89 -17.63 40.32
N TYR A 2 35.94 -17.21 39.06
CA TYR A 2 34.75 -17.09 38.22
C TYR A 2 34.69 -18.29 37.28
N PRO A 3 33.54 -18.62 36.66
CA PRO A 3 33.49 -19.66 35.64
C PRO A 3 34.30 -19.19 34.44
N GLN A 4 35.61 -19.39 34.46
CA GLN A 4 36.46 -19.29 33.27
C GLN A 4 35.99 -20.30 32.22
N ASN A 5 35.30 -21.36 32.67
CA ASN A 5 34.66 -22.38 31.86
C ASN A 5 33.15 -22.36 32.11
N ILE A 6 32.42 -21.50 31.39
CA ILE A 6 30.96 -21.66 31.28
C ILE A 6 30.67 -22.88 30.39
N SER A 7 29.70 -23.68 30.81
CA SER A 7 29.22 -24.89 30.13
C SER A 7 27.73 -24.75 29.77
N ALA A 8 27.29 -25.45 28.72
CA ALA A 8 25.87 -25.53 28.40
C ALA A 8 25.13 -26.33 29.49
N GLY A 9 23.94 -25.87 29.88
CA GLY A 9 23.16 -26.43 30.99
C GLY A 9 23.44 -25.81 32.36
N MET A 10 24.45 -24.94 32.49
CA MET A 10 24.74 -24.21 33.72
C MET A 10 23.58 -23.26 34.07
N LYS A 11 23.15 -23.26 35.34
CA LYS A 11 22.09 -22.37 35.87
C LYS A 11 22.75 -21.17 36.54
N LEU A 12 22.39 -19.96 36.12
CA LEU A 12 23.02 -18.71 36.54
C LEU A 12 21.98 -17.72 37.05
N TRP A 13 22.34 -16.96 38.07
CA TRP A 13 21.60 -15.76 38.47
C TRP A 13 22.24 -14.54 37.82
N GLY A 14 21.44 -13.69 37.20
CA GLY A 14 21.90 -12.53 36.45
C GLY A 14 21.03 -11.30 36.66
N VAL A 15 21.53 -10.17 36.18
CA VAL A 15 20.81 -8.89 36.19
C VAL A 15 20.61 -8.43 34.75
N VAL A 16 19.39 -8.01 34.41
CA VAL A 16 19.09 -7.40 33.10
C VAL A 16 19.84 -6.07 32.98
N ALA A 17 20.78 -5.99 32.04
CA ALA A 17 21.64 -4.83 31.85
C ALA A 17 21.18 -3.92 30.70
N GLU A 18 20.71 -4.50 29.60
CA GLU A 18 20.14 -3.76 28.45
C GLU A 18 18.90 -4.52 27.95
N VAL A 19 17.81 -3.80 27.65
CA VAL A 19 16.61 -4.35 27.02
C VAL A 19 16.53 -3.79 25.60
N ASN A 20 16.75 -4.62 24.59
CA ASN A 20 16.55 -4.25 23.19
C ASN A 20 15.21 -4.80 22.69
N GLU A 21 14.76 -4.32 21.52
CA GLU A 21 13.51 -4.78 20.89
C GLU A 21 13.49 -6.31 20.66
N LYS A 22 14.64 -6.90 20.29
CA LYS A 22 14.73 -8.32 19.91
C LYS A 22 15.39 -9.23 20.95
N ASP A 23 16.34 -8.68 21.72
CA ASP A 23 17.21 -9.44 22.61
C ASP A 23 17.45 -8.72 23.94
N LEU A 24 17.52 -9.48 25.02
CA LEU A 24 17.94 -9.05 26.35
C LEU A 24 19.45 -9.28 26.55
N VAL A 25 20.13 -8.31 27.14
CA VAL A 25 21.52 -8.45 27.60
C VAL A 25 21.51 -8.64 29.11
N ILE A 26 22.01 -9.77 29.57
CA ILE A 26 22.06 -10.14 30.99
C ILE A 26 23.51 -10.10 31.47
N CYS A 27 23.76 -9.37 32.55
CA CYS A 27 25.03 -9.39 33.26
C CYS A 27 25.09 -10.64 34.14
N LEU A 28 26.05 -11.49 33.86
CA LEU A 28 26.33 -12.74 34.56
C LEU A 28 27.46 -12.54 35.58
N PRO A 29 27.65 -13.49 36.53
CA PRO A 29 28.77 -13.45 37.46
C PRO A 29 30.13 -13.28 36.75
N GLY A 30 31.01 -12.45 37.30
CA GLY A 30 32.34 -12.21 36.77
C GLY A 30 32.42 -11.13 35.71
N GLY A 31 31.35 -10.35 35.54
CA GLY A 31 31.25 -9.34 34.47
C GLY A 31 31.05 -9.94 33.08
N LEU A 32 30.71 -11.22 33.00
CA LEU A 32 30.33 -11.91 31.76
C LEU A 32 28.98 -11.35 31.25
N ARG A 33 28.77 -11.37 29.93
CA ARG A 33 27.54 -10.91 29.30
C ARG A 33 26.89 -12.03 28.52
N GLY A 34 25.65 -12.35 28.85
CA GLY A 34 24.83 -13.27 28.08
C GLY A 34 23.73 -12.55 27.29
N LEU A 35 23.30 -13.19 26.21
CA LEU A 35 22.26 -12.72 25.31
C LEU A 35 21.09 -13.71 25.35
N ALA A 36 19.87 -13.21 25.55
CA ALA A 36 18.65 -14.00 25.45
C ALA A 36 17.73 -13.39 24.40
N ARG A 37 17.28 -14.18 23.43
CA ARG A 37 16.32 -13.73 22.41
C ARG A 37 14.92 -13.64 23.01
N ALA A 38 14.03 -12.88 22.39
CA ALA A 38 12.63 -12.80 22.82
C ALA A 38 11.97 -14.19 23.01
N ALA A 39 12.19 -15.10 22.05
CA ALA A 39 11.66 -16.47 22.14
C ALA A 39 12.24 -17.25 23.33
N ASP A 40 13.50 -17.02 23.70
CA ASP A 40 14.17 -17.73 24.79
C ASP A 40 13.94 -17.05 26.15
N ALA A 41 13.36 -15.85 26.17
CA ALA A 41 13.08 -15.07 27.37
C ALA A 41 11.74 -15.40 28.03
N LEU A 42 10.78 -15.94 27.27
CA LEU A 42 9.44 -16.30 27.74
C LEU A 42 9.13 -17.75 27.38
N ASP A 43 8.33 -18.42 28.22
CA ASP A 43 7.81 -19.75 27.89
C ASP A 43 6.67 -19.65 26.86
N PRO A 44 6.60 -20.55 25.86
CA PRO A 44 5.63 -20.47 24.75
C PRO A 44 4.15 -20.60 25.15
N ILE A 45 3.87 -20.84 26.44
CA ILE A 45 2.51 -20.95 26.99
C ILE A 45 1.84 -19.56 27.12
N LEU A 46 2.63 -18.48 27.08
CA LEU A 46 2.17 -17.08 27.14
C LEU A 46 1.82 -16.48 25.77
N ASP A 47 2.04 -17.21 24.66
CA ASP A 47 1.90 -16.67 23.30
C ASP A 47 0.44 -16.32 22.91
N ASN A 48 -0.55 -16.61 23.76
CA ASN A 48 -1.99 -16.57 23.45
C ASN A 48 -2.60 -15.19 23.40
N GLU A 49 -2.05 -14.29 24.21
CA GLU A 49 -2.68 -13.01 24.47
C GLU A 49 -1.85 -11.84 23.92
N ILE A 50 -0.72 -12.12 23.27
CA ILE A 50 0.31 -11.11 22.98
C ILE A 50 0.51 -10.87 21.46
N GLU A 51 -0.25 -11.54 20.58
CA GLU A 51 -0.08 -11.44 19.11
C GLU A 51 -0.50 -10.12 18.45
N ALA A 52 -0.75 -9.05 19.22
CA ALA A 52 -1.12 -7.74 18.67
C ALA A 52 0.05 -6.74 18.48
N ASN A 53 1.28 -7.02 18.97
CA ASN A 53 2.42 -6.10 18.78
C ASN A 53 3.78 -6.80 19.05
N GLU A 54 4.33 -7.53 18.06
CA GLU A 54 5.65 -8.19 18.20
C GLU A 54 6.82 -7.20 18.42
N ASP A 55 6.68 -5.93 18.01
CA ASP A 55 7.81 -4.99 17.98
C ASP A 55 8.19 -4.35 19.34
N ASN A 56 7.47 -4.60 20.46
CA ASN A 56 7.73 -3.92 21.76
C ASN A 56 7.49 -4.76 23.05
N LEU A 57 7.55 -6.08 22.97
CA LEU A 57 7.20 -6.95 24.12
C LEU A 57 8.25 -6.94 25.24
N LEU A 58 9.52 -7.03 24.90
CA LEU A 58 10.60 -7.12 25.90
C LEU A 58 10.71 -5.88 26.81
N PRO A 59 10.67 -4.62 26.29
CA PRO A 59 10.66 -3.42 27.13
C PRO A 59 9.43 -3.31 28.05
N THR A 60 8.35 -4.00 27.72
CA THR A 60 7.10 -3.97 28.51
C THR A 60 7.15 -4.95 29.69
N ILE A 61 7.88 -6.06 29.54
CA ILE A 61 7.92 -7.16 30.52
C ILE A 61 9.18 -7.09 31.41
N PHE A 62 10.31 -6.65 30.86
CA PHE A 62 11.59 -6.60 31.55
C PHE A 62 12.09 -5.17 31.72
N HIS A 63 12.73 -4.88 32.86
CA HIS A 63 13.37 -3.60 33.12
C HIS A 63 14.85 -3.79 33.49
N VAL A 64 15.66 -2.76 33.20
CA VAL A 64 17.08 -2.75 33.57
C VAL A 64 17.22 -2.75 35.09
N GLY A 65 18.09 -3.62 35.62
CA GLY A 65 18.26 -3.83 37.06
C GLY A 65 17.43 -4.97 37.65
N GLN A 66 16.56 -5.62 36.86
CA GLN A 66 15.80 -6.78 37.30
C GLN A 66 16.70 -8.02 37.48
N LEU A 67 16.51 -8.74 38.59
CA LEU A 67 17.17 -10.03 38.84
C LEU A 67 16.42 -11.15 38.13
N VAL A 68 17.15 -11.98 37.39
CA VAL A 68 16.59 -13.08 36.58
C VAL A 68 17.44 -14.34 36.71
N SER A 69 16.77 -15.49 36.78
CA SER A 69 17.43 -16.79 36.74
C SER A 69 17.43 -17.30 35.29
N CYS A 70 18.59 -17.73 34.81
CA CYS A 70 18.79 -18.12 33.42
C CYS A 70 19.60 -19.41 33.31
N ILE A 71 19.44 -20.09 32.18
CA ILE A 71 20.20 -21.29 31.82
C ILE A 71 21.03 -21.03 30.57
N VAL A 72 22.26 -21.54 30.54
CA VAL A 72 23.14 -21.44 29.37
C VAL A 72 22.70 -22.47 28.32
N LEU A 73 22.32 -22.00 27.13
CA LEU A 73 21.94 -22.86 26.00
C LEU A 73 23.18 -23.27 25.19
N GLN A 74 23.91 -22.27 24.68
CA GLN A 74 25.00 -22.46 23.74
C GLN A 74 26.08 -21.39 23.94
N LEU A 75 27.30 -21.74 23.56
CA LEU A 75 28.47 -20.87 23.55
C LEU A 75 28.99 -20.79 22.12
N ASP A 76 28.96 -19.62 21.50
CA ASP A 76 29.50 -19.43 20.16
C ASP A 76 30.97 -19.05 20.24
N ASP A 77 31.81 -19.90 19.65
CA ASP A 77 33.24 -19.63 19.48
C ASP A 77 33.45 -18.87 18.16
N ASP A 78 33.19 -17.56 18.17
CA ASP A 78 33.47 -16.70 17.03
C ASP A 78 35.00 -16.59 16.83
N LYS A 79 35.58 -17.46 15.99
CA LYS A 79 37.01 -17.48 15.62
C LYS A 79 37.54 -16.17 14.98
N LYS A 80 36.68 -15.16 14.78
CA LYS A 80 37.00 -13.89 14.09
C LYS A 80 37.24 -12.70 15.03
N GLU A 81 36.83 -12.75 16.29
CA GLU A 81 37.13 -11.70 17.28
C GLU A 81 37.86 -12.31 18.47
N ILE A 82 39.13 -11.95 18.63
CA ILE A 82 39.95 -12.34 19.79
C ILE A 82 39.29 -11.74 21.05
N GLY A 83 38.62 -12.58 21.85
CA GLY A 83 38.29 -12.28 23.24
C GLY A 83 36.83 -12.04 23.64
N LYS A 84 35.82 -12.26 22.78
CA LYS A 84 34.41 -12.18 23.21
C LYS A 84 33.58 -13.37 22.76
N ARG A 85 33.60 -14.44 23.56
CA ARG A 85 32.68 -15.58 23.44
C ARG A 85 31.25 -15.10 23.68
N LYS A 86 30.33 -15.33 22.74
CA LYS A 86 28.91 -15.00 22.94
C LYS A 86 28.26 -16.15 23.71
N ILE A 87 27.54 -15.80 24.77
CA ILE A 87 26.84 -16.75 25.64
C ILE A 87 25.34 -16.60 25.38
N TRP A 88 24.71 -17.62 24.81
CA TRP A 88 23.27 -17.64 24.61
C TRP A 88 22.56 -18.21 25.84
N LEU A 89 21.58 -17.48 26.33
CA LEU A 89 20.83 -17.79 27.55
C LEU A 89 19.35 -17.99 27.24
N SER A 90 18.68 -18.78 28.08
CA SER A 90 17.22 -18.84 28.17
C SER A 90 16.75 -18.52 29.58
N LEU A 91 15.64 -17.78 29.69
CA LEU A 91 14.95 -17.46 30.95
C LEU A 91 13.67 -18.32 31.11
N ARG A 92 13.45 -19.28 30.21
CA ARG A 92 12.32 -20.21 30.26
C ARG A 92 12.34 -21.01 31.56
N LEU A 93 11.23 -20.94 32.30
CA LEU A 93 11.11 -21.65 33.57
C LEU A 93 10.93 -23.16 33.35
N SER A 94 10.37 -23.55 32.20
CA SER A 94 10.30 -24.95 31.75
C SER A 94 11.67 -25.64 31.71
N LEU A 95 12.72 -24.91 31.31
CA LEU A 95 14.11 -25.40 31.30
C LEU A 95 14.77 -25.28 32.69
N LEU A 96 14.51 -24.19 33.42
CA LEU A 96 15.09 -23.95 34.74
C LEU A 96 14.64 -24.99 35.78
N TYR A 97 13.35 -25.34 35.76
CA TYR A 97 12.72 -26.28 36.70
C TYR A 97 12.56 -27.68 36.14
N LYS A 98 13.32 -28.05 35.10
CA LYS A 98 13.33 -29.42 34.59
C LYS A 98 13.58 -30.43 35.72
N GLY A 99 12.60 -31.30 35.98
CA GLY A 99 12.66 -32.31 37.05
C GLY A 99 12.08 -31.89 38.41
N LEU A 100 11.59 -30.64 38.56
CA LEU A 100 10.93 -30.18 39.79
C LEU A 100 9.49 -30.72 39.87
N SER A 101 9.17 -31.43 40.95
CA SER A 101 7.82 -31.92 41.24
C SER A 101 7.26 -31.30 42.54
N LEU A 102 5.96 -31.37 42.76
CA LEU A 102 5.32 -30.82 43.97
C LEU A 102 5.86 -31.45 45.27
N GLU A 103 6.41 -32.67 45.20
CA GLU A 103 7.03 -33.36 46.34
C GLU A 103 8.36 -32.74 46.76
N THR A 104 9.07 -32.13 45.80
CA THR A 104 10.38 -31.50 46.01
C THR A 104 10.27 -30.04 46.45
N VAL A 105 9.12 -29.40 46.24
CA VAL A 105 8.87 -28.01 46.64
C VAL A 105 8.61 -27.93 48.15
N GLN A 106 9.22 -26.96 48.82
CA GLN A 106 9.05 -26.72 50.26
C GLN A 106 8.81 -25.26 50.60
N GLU A 107 8.21 -25.07 51.77
CA GLU A 107 8.10 -23.76 52.40
C GLU A 107 9.49 -23.14 52.63
N GLY A 108 9.62 -21.85 52.28
CA GLY A 108 10.88 -21.13 52.34
C GLY A 108 11.73 -21.19 51.06
N MET A 109 11.36 -22.01 50.06
CA MET A 109 11.99 -21.95 48.74
C MET A 109 11.59 -20.66 48.01
N VAL A 110 12.56 -20.01 47.37
CA VAL A 110 12.32 -18.86 46.49
C VAL A 110 12.18 -19.37 45.07
N LEU A 111 11.00 -19.22 44.50
CA LEU A 111 10.70 -19.63 43.13
C LEU A 111 10.31 -18.40 42.30
N THR A 112 10.61 -18.49 41.01
CA THR A 112 10.27 -17.52 39.99
C THR A 112 9.08 -18.06 39.21
N ALA A 113 8.09 -17.25 38.91
CA ALA A 113 6.90 -17.64 38.18
C ALA A 113 6.39 -16.51 37.29
N TYR A 114 5.72 -16.87 36.20
CA TYR A 114 5.00 -15.92 35.35
C TYR A 114 3.60 -15.66 35.90
N VAL A 115 3.13 -14.42 35.81
CA VAL A 115 1.72 -14.09 36.02
C VAL A 115 0.92 -14.66 34.85
N LYS A 116 0.06 -15.66 35.11
CA LYS A 116 -0.81 -16.28 34.12
C LYS A 116 -2.10 -15.48 33.94
N SER A 117 -2.79 -15.18 35.03
CA SER A 117 -4.00 -14.36 35.05
C SER A 117 -4.06 -13.50 36.31
N ILE A 118 -4.80 -12.41 36.21
CA ILE A 118 -5.08 -11.49 37.32
C ILE A 118 -6.51 -11.78 37.76
N GLU A 119 -6.67 -12.19 39.02
CA GLU A 119 -7.97 -12.50 39.64
C GLU A 119 -8.34 -11.39 40.66
N ASP A 120 -9.60 -11.36 41.10
CA ASP A 120 -10.08 -10.33 42.05
C ASP A 120 -9.29 -10.32 43.39
N HIS A 121 -8.88 -11.49 43.86
CA HIS A 121 -8.26 -11.69 45.17
C HIS A 121 -6.75 -12.00 45.11
N GLY A 122 -6.15 -12.03 43.92
CA GLY A 122 -4.74 -12.36 43.75
C GLY A 122 -4.36 -12.67 42.31
N TYR A 123 -3.22 -13.32 42.14
CA TYR A 123 -2.62 -13.59 40.84
C TYR A 123 -2.37 -15.09 40.71
N ILE A 124 -2.81 -15.68 39.60
CA ILE A 124 -2.47 -17.06 39.28
C ILE A 124 -1.10 -17.06 38.62
N LEU A 125 -0.21 -17.88 39.14
CA LEU A 125 1.18 -17.95 38.74
C LEU A 125 1.49 -19.29 38.05
N HIS A 126 2.37 -19.24 37.05
CA HIS A 126 2.80 -20.38 36.26
C HIS A 126 4.32 -20.56 36.31
N PHE A 127 4.78 -21.75 36.69
CA PHE A 127 6.20 -22.07 36.85
C PHE A 127 6.85 -22.67 35.58
N GLY A 128 6.19 -22.63 34.43
CA GLY A 128 6.69 -23.26 33.20
C GLY A 128 6.54 -24.78 33.16
N LEU A 129 5.91 -25.37 34.18
CA LEU A 129 5.59 -26.80 34.27
C LEU A 129 4.09 -27.00 34.43
N PRO A 130 3.49 -28.03 33.81
CA PRO A 130 2.06 -28.33 33.99
C PRO A 130 1.75 -29.01 35.34
N SER A 131 2.77 -29.40 36.10
CA SER A 131 2.62 -30.28 37.27
C SER A 131 1.91 -29.62 38.46
N PHE A 132 2.01 -28.30 38.64
CA PHE A 132 1.34 -27.53 39.69
C PHE A 132 1.24 -26.05 39.31
N THR A 133 0.29 -25.34 39.92
CA THR A 133 0.09 -23.89 39.71
C THR A 133 0.44 -23.12 40.97
N GLY A 134 0.73 -21.82 40.83
CA GLY A 134 0.98 -20.93 41.96
C GLY A 134 -0.18 -19.95 42.17
N PHE A 135 -0.36 -19.50 43.41
CA PHE A 135 -1.28 -18.41 43.73
C PHE A 135 -0.58 -17.37 44.61
N LEU A 136 -0.68 -16.11 44.23
CA LEU A 136 -0.13 -14.98 44.98
C LEU A 136 -1.27 -14.05 45.43
N PRO A 137 -1.60 -14.00 46.73
CA PRO A 137 -2.64 -13.11 47.25
C PRO A 137 -2.29 -11.62 47.05
N ARG A 138 -3.28 -10.77 46.77
CA ARG A 138 -3.08 -9.34 46.50
C ARG A 138 -2.43 -8.58 47.67
N ASN A 139 -2.78 -8.93 48.91
CA ASN A 139 -2.23 -8.33 50.13
C ASN A 139 -0.72 -8.60 50.32
N ASN A 140 -0.15 -9.57 49.60
CA ASN A 140 1.26 -9.95 49.71
C ASN A 140 2.12 -9.38 48.56
N LEU A 141 1.57 -8.45 47.77
CA LEU A 141 2.33 -7.59 46.86
C LEU A 141 2.62 -6.28 47.58
N ALA A 142 3.88 -5.85 47.53
CA ALA A 142 4.29 -4.59 48.14
C ALA A 142 3.56 -3.42 47.45
N GLU A 143 2.61 -2.79 48.15
CA GLU A 143 1.86 -1.59 47.74
C GLU A 143 2.79 -0.43 47.29
N ASN A 144 4.07 -0.49 47.68
CA ASN A 144 5.08 0.54 47.42
C ASN A 144 5.95 0.32 46.16
N SER A 145 5.69 -0.71 45.33
CA SER A 145 6.58 -1.01 44.20
C SER A 145 6.30 -0.23 42.91
N GLY A 146 5.11 0.38 42.75
CA GLY A 146 4.75 1.10 41.53
C GLY A 146 4.76 0.24 40.25
N ILE A 147 4.84 -1.10 40.40
CA ILE A 147 4.87 -2.05 39.29
C ILE A 147 3.43 -2.37 38.91
N ASP A 148 3.01 -1.93 37.73
CA ASP A 148 1.77 -2.34 37.11
C ASP A 148 1.88 -3.83 36.70
N VAL A 149 1.26 -4.71 37.49
CA VAL A 149 1.37 -6.17 37.29
C VAL A 149 0.54 -6.57 36.08
N LYS A 150 1.21 -7.02 35.01
CA LYS A 150 0.57 -7.48 33.77
C LYS A 150 0.72 -8.99 33.60
N PRO A 151 -0.20 -9.67 32.88
CA PRO A 151 0.01 -11.05 32.46
C PRO A 151 1.35 -11.18 31.71
N GLY A 152 2.09 -12.26 31.98
CA GLY A 152 3.43 -12.51 31.45
C GLY A 152 4.59 -11.91 32.24
N LEU A 153 4.33 -11.05 33.26
CA LEU A 153 5.38 -10.54 34.13
C LEU A 153 6.02 -11.67 34.95
N LEU A 154 7.35 -11.66 35.04
CA LEU A 154 8.14 -12.62 35.82
C LEU A 154 8.32 -12.10 37.25
N LEU A 155 7.73 -12.82 38.21
CA LEU A 155 7.76 -12.48 39.64
C LEU A 155 8.54 -13.53 40.43
N GLN A 156 9.28 -13.07 41.43
CA GLN A 156 9.90 -13.94 42.43
C GLN A 156 9.08 -13.93 43.72
N GLY A 157 8.87 -15.11 44.30
CA GLY A 157 8.12 -15.28 45.53
C GLY A 157 8.66 -16.41 46.38
N VAL A 158 8.48 -16.30 47.69
CA VAL A 158 8.73 -17.39 48.64
C VAL A 158 7.49 -18.25 48.76
N VAL A 159 7.68 -19.57 48.74
CA VAL A 159 6.63 -20.55 49.06
C VAL A 159 6.27 -20.45 50.54
N ARG A 160 5.04 -20.07 50.85
CA ARG A 160 4.53 -20.01 52.24
C ARG A 160 3.81 -21.28 52.66
N SER A 161 2.98 -21.84 51.80
CA SER A 161 2.24 -23.06 52.05
C SER A 161 1.97 -23.80 50.74
N ILE A 162 1.75 -25.10 50.83
CA ILE A 162 1.56 -25.98 49.67
C ILE A 162 0.28 -26.78 49.88
N ASP A 163 -0.70 -26.60 48.99
CA ASP A 163 -1.90 -27.43 48.94
C ASP A 163 -1.67 -28.60 47.97
N ARG A 164 -1.39 -29.78 48.55
CA ARG A 164 -1.14 -31.00 47.78
C ARG A 164 -2.39 -31.56 47.11
N THR A 165 -3.58 -31.27 47.64
CA THR A 165 -4.84 -31.80 47.07
C THR A 165 -5.20 -31.05 45.79
N ARG A 166 -5.08 -29.72 45.81
CA ARG A 166 -5.38 -28.86 44.66
C ARG A 166 -4.18 -28.64 43.74
N LYS A 167 -2.99 -29.13 44.11
CA LYS A 167 -1.70 -28.89 43.42
C LYS A 167 -1.43 -27.39 43.24
N VAL A 168 -1.69 -26.61 44.29
CA VAL A 168 -1.48 -25.15 44.31
C VAL A 168 -0.40 -24.78 45.32
N VAL A 169 0.54 -23.94 44.91
CA VAL A 169 1.61 -23.40 45.75
C VAL A 169 1.32 -21.94 46.07
N TYR A 170 1.17 -21.60 47.35
CA TYR A 170 0.91 -20.23 47.76
C TYR A 170 2.23 -19.47 47.93
N LEU A 171 2.38 -18.39 47.16
CA LEU A 171 3.57 -17.55 47.14
C LEU A 171 3.34 -16.22 47.88
N SER A 172 4.44 -15.63 48.35
CA SER A 172 4.51 -14.28 48.93
C SER A 172 5.68 -13.54 48.28
N SER A 173 5.41 -12.36 47.70
CA SER A 173 6.41 -11.53 47.01
C SER A 173 6.86 -10.32 47.84
N ASP A 174 6.45 -10.25 49.11
CA ASP A 174 6.92 -9.21 50.03
C ASP A 174 8.45 -9.25 50.22
N PRO A 175 9.20 -8.18 49.87
CA PRO A 175 10.66 -8.15 49.93
C PRO A 175 11.26 -8.51 51.29
N ASP A 176 10.59 -8.15 52.38
CA ASP A 176 11.07 -8.44 53.74
C ASP A 176 10.96 -9.94 54.05
N THR A 177 9.90 -10.60 53.61
CA THR A 177 9.78 -12.06 53.71
C THR A 177 10.78 -12.78 52.81
N VAL A 178 10.95 -12.33 51.55
CA VAL A 178 11.88 -12.93 50.58
C VAL A 178 13.33 -12.84 51.06
N SER A 179 13.70 -11.76 51.76
CA SER A 179 15.05 -11.56 52.28
C SER A 179 15.38 -12.35 53.55
N LYS A 180 14.37 -12.80 54.31
CA LYS A 180 14.57 -13.51 55.60
C LYS A 180 14.38 -15.02 55.52
N CYS A 181 13.69 -15.52 54.49
CA CYS A 181 13.39 -16.94 54.37
C CYS A 181 14.60 -17.76 53.92
N VAL A 182 15.05 -18.67 54.80
CA VAL A 182 16.14 -19.62 54.54
C VAL A 182 15.54 -20.99 54.21
N THR A 183 16.06 -21.63 53.16
CA THR A 183 15.65 -22.99 52.76
C THR A 183 16.09 -23.99 53.84
N LYS A 184 15.17 -24.86 54.27
CA LYS A 184 15.41 -25.89 55.30
C LYS A 184 16.24 -27.05 54.74
N ASP A 185 16.98 -27.72 55.62
CA ASP A 185 17.77 -28.90 55.28
C ASP A 185 16.87 -30.06 54.84
N LEU A 186 17.12 -30.58 53.64
CA LEU A 186 16.33 -31.63 53.00
C LEU A 186 17.20 -32.88 52.76
N LYS A 187 16.67 -34.05 53.16
CA LYS A 187 17.27 -35.34 52.81
C LYS A 187 16.96 -35.65 51.34
N GLY A 188 17.98 -35.69 50.48
CA GLY A 188 17.86 -36.22 49.12
C GLY A 188 17.65 -35.20 47.98
N ILE A 189 17.95 -33.91 48.14
CA ILE A 189 17.98 -32.98 46.99
C ILE A 189 19.18 -33.31 46.10
N SER A 190 18.95 -33.52 44.81
CA SER A 190 20.02 -33.55 43.81
C SER A 190 20.48 -32.14 43.44
N ILE A 191 21.73 -32.01 42.98
CA ILE A 191 22.30 -30.72 42.56
C ILE A 191 21.48 -30.02 41.47
N ASP A 192 20.80 -30.80 40.61
CA ASP A 192 19.97 -30.29 39.51
C ASP A 192 18.73 -29.52 40.00
N LEU A 193 18.25 -29.81 41.21
CA LEU A 193 17.08 -29.14 41.79
C LEU A 193 17.44 -27.83 42.50
N LEU A 194 18.74 -27.52 42.64
CA LEU A 194 19.17 -26.24 43.19
C LEU A 194 18.90 -25.12 42.17
N VAL A 195 18.26 -24.05 42.64
CA VAL A 195 17.85 -22.91 41.82
C VAL A 195 18.68 -21.68 42.20
N PRO A 196 19.25 -20.94 41.23
CA PRO A 196 19.89 -19.67 41.50
C PRO A 196 18.91 -18.68 42.15
N GLY A 197 19.37 -17.96 43.18
CA GLY A 197 18.57 -17.06 44.02
C GLY A 197 18.09 -17.69 45.34
N MET A 198 18.14 -19.02 45.51
CA MET A 198 17.78 -19.67 46.77
C MET A 198 18.70 -19.25 47.92
N MET A 199 18.11 -18.96 49.09
CA MET A 199 18.85 -18.64 50.32
C MET A 199 19.09 -19.91 51.13
N VAL A 200 20.35 -20.16 51.48
CA VAL A 200 20.80 -21.34 52.22
C VAL A 200 21.58 -20.94 53.46
N SER A 201 21.42 -21.72 54.52
CA SER A 201 22.27 -21.60 55.71
C SER A 201 23.57 -22.35 55.47
N THR A 202 24.70 -21.66 55.66
CA THR A 202 26.02 -22.19 55.32
C THR A 202 27.00 -22.08 56.48
N ARG A 203 28.06 -22.89 56.45
CA ARG A 203 29.17 -22.86 57.41
C ARG A 203 30.49 -22.69 56.68
N VAL A 204 31.38 -21.87 57.23
CA VAL A 204 32.73 -21.70 56.68
C VAL A 204 33.54 -22.99 56.84
N GLN A 205 33.99 -23.57 55.72
CA GLN A 205 34.82 -24.77 55.71
C GLN A 205 36.30 -24.42 55.67
N SER A 206 36.71 -23.54 54.76
CA SER A 206 38.08 -23.02 54.65
C SER A 206 38.12 -21.67 53.91
N ILE A 207 39.20 -20.92 54.12
CA ILE A 207 39.46 -19.64 53.45
C ILE A 207 40.41 -19.92 52.27
N LEU A 208 40.03 -19.47 51.07
CA LEU A 208 40.82 -19.60 49.84
C LEU A 208 41.66 -18.32 49.61
N GLU A 209 42.53 -18.32 48.60
CA GLU A 209 43.33 -17.15 48.24
C GLU A 209 42.46 -15.94 47.83
N ASN A 210 41.41 -16.20 47.03
CA ASN A 210 40.55 -15.18 46.43
C ASN A 210 39.06 -15.36 46.80
N GLY A 211 38.77 -15.96 47.96
CA GLY A 211 37.39 -16.27 48.36
C GLY A 211 37.25 -17.15 49.59
N VAL A 212 36.03 -17.64 49.86
CA VAL A 212 35.72 -18.54 50.99
C VAL A 212 34.96 -19.77 50.48
N MET A 213 35.30 -20.95 51.01
CA MET A 213 34.56 -22.18 50.74
C MET A 213 33.58 -22.45 51.89
N LEU A 214 32.31 -22.66 51.53
CA LEU A 214 31.20 -22.83 52.45
C LEU A 214 30.54 -24.20 52.24
N SER A 215 30.15 -24.86 53.33
CA SER A 215 29.31 -26.06 53.29
C SER A 215 27.86 -25.73 53.62
N PHE A 216 26.90 -26.35 52.92
CA PHE A 216 25.47 -26.08 53.07
C PHE A 216 24.62 -27.31 52.73
N LEU A 217 23.37 -27.34 53.21
CA LEU A 217 22.44 -28.48 53.04
C LEU A 217 23.07 -29.84 53.37
N THR A 218 23.91 -29.89 54.39
CA THR A 218 24.66 -31.09 54.86
C THR A 218 25.75 -31.63 53.91
N TYR A 219 25.51 -31.74 52.60
CA TYR A 219 26.39 -32.44 51.65
C TYR A 219 26.99 -31.58 50.55
N PHE A 220 26.48 -30.37 50.31
CA PHE A 220 27.01 -29.51 49.25
C PHE A 220 28.11 -28.59 49.75
N THR A 221 29.04 -28.28 48.85
CA THR A 221 30.07 -27.27 49.04
C THR A 221 29.93 -26.21 47.95
N GLY A 222 30.10 -24.95 48.33
CA GLY A 222 30.01 -23.81 47.42
C GLY A 222 31.13 -22.83 47.69
N THR A 223 31.49 -22.07 46.66
CA THR A 223 32.57 -21.06 46.74
C THR A 223 31.99 -19.66 46.64
N VAL A 224 32.52 -18.73 47.43
CA VAL A 224 32.20 -17.31 47.38
C VAL A 224 33.46 -16.56 46.95
N ASP A 225 33.37 -15.80 45.86
CA ASP A 225 34.48 -14.95 45.39
C ASP A 225 34.63 -13.70 46.27
N ILE A 226 35.83 -13.13 46.32
CA ILE A 226 36.15 -11.93 47.10
C ILE A 226 35.22 -10.73 46.82
N PHE A 227 34.72 -10.58 45.58
CA PHE A 227 33.79 -9.49 45.21
C PHE A 227 32.32 -9.77 45.61
N HIS A 228 32.03 -10.97 46.11
CA HIS A 228 30.71 -11.38 46.60
C HIS A 228 30.69 -11.56 48.13
N LEU A 229 31.69 -11.06 48.86
CA LEU A 229 31.71 -11.04 50.32
C LEU A 229 30.73 -10.01 50.90
N GLN A 230 30.58 -10.02 52.23
CA GLN A 230 29.63 -9.16 52.94
C GLN A 230 30.06 -7.68 52.93
N ASN A 231 31.36 -7.40 52.90
CA ASN A 231 31.89 -6.05 52.82
C ASN A 231 32.12 -5.64 51.35
N THR A 232 31.58 -4.49 50.95
CA THR A 232 31.70 -3.93 49.59
C THR A 232 33.13 -3.50 49.24
N PHE A 233 33.95 -3.16 50.24
CA PHE A 233 35.36 -2.81 50.08
C PHE A 233 36.25 -3.78 50.89
N PRO A 234 36.48 -5.01 50.41
CA PRO A 234 37.32 -5.96 51.12
C PRO A 234 38.77 -5.48 51.19
N THR A 235 39.19 -5.03 52.38
CA THR A 235 40.58 -4.65 52.69
C THR A 235 41.47 -5.88 52.74
N THR A 236 42.79 -5.72 52.82
CA THR A 236 43.76 -6.83 52.91
C THR A 236 43.50 -7.81 54.07
N ASN A 237 42.79 -7.39 55.13
CA ASN A 237 42.50 -8.19 56.32
C ASN A 237 41.14 -8.91 56.32
N TRP A 238 40.44 -8.96 55.19
CA TRP A 238 39.09 -9.56 55.08
C TRP A 238 38.99 -11.02 55.57
N LYS A 239 40.11 -11.77 55.57
CA LYS A 239 40.16 -13.17 56.02
C LYS A 239 39.76 -13.34 57.50
N ASN A 240 40.00 -12.32 58.33
CA ASN A 240 39.69 -12.37 59.76
C ASN A 240 38.18 -12.39 60.05
N ASP A 241 37.36 -11.94 59.10
CA ASP A 241 35.90 -11.88 59.26
C ASP A 241 35.23 -13.27 59.12
N TYR A 242 35.95 -14.26 58.58
CA TYR A 242 35.43 -15.58 58.18
C TYR A 242 36.17 -16.74 58.84
N ASN A 243 36.06 -16.84 60.16
CA ASN A 243 36.60 -17.97 60.92
C ASN A 243 35.92 -19.29 60.56
N GLN A 244 36.67 -20.39 60.68
CA GLN A 244 36.18 -21.74 60.41
C GLN A 244 34.93 -22.07 61.25
N HIS A 245 33.95 -22.75 60.66
CA HIS A 245 32.64 -23.12 61.22
C HIS A 245 31.68 -21.98 61.54
N LYS A 246 32.03 -20.71 61.29
CA LYS A 246 31.08 -19.59 61.40
C LYS A 246 29.87 -19.84 60.50
N LYS A 247 28.67 -19.72 61.07
CA LYS A 247 27.40 -19.80 60.32
C LYS A 247 27.13 -18.47 59.61
N VAL A 248 26.88 -18.52 58.32
CA VAL A 248 26.51 -17.36 57.50
C VAL A 248 25.42 -17.74 56.51
N ASN A 249 24.50 -16.81 56.24
CA ASN A 249 23.47 -17.02 55.21
C ASN A 249 24.03 -16.58 53.85
N ALA A 250 23.85 -17.42 52.83
CA ALA A 250 24.31 -17.14 51.47
C ALA A 250 23.16 -17.39 50.48
N ARG A 251 23.20 -16.73 49.32
CA ARG A 251 22.34 -17.11 48.18
C ARG A 251 23.13 -17.84 47.11
N ILE A 252 22.46 -18.76 46.42
CA ILE A 252 23.04 -19.46 45.27
C ILE A 252 23.13 -18.49 44.10
N LEU A 253 24.34 -18.27 43.60
CA LEU A 253 24.64 -17.40 42.45
C LEU A 253 24.64 -18.19 41.14
N PHE A 254 25.21 -19.39 41.16
CA PHE A 254 25.18 -20.31 40.03
C PHE A 254 25.31 -21.77 40.47
N VAL A 255 24.85 -22.66 39.61
CA VAL A 255 24.99 -24.11 39.75
C VAL A 255 25.47 -24.65 38.40
N ASP A 256 26.60 -25.34 38.40
CA ASP A 256 27.07 -26.16 37.28
C ASP A 256 26.80 -27.63 37.61
N PRO A 257 25.76 -28.26 37.03
CA PRO A 257 25.48 -29.67 37.24
C PRO A 257 26.60 -30.60 36.75
N THR A 258 27.25 -30.23 35.64
CA THR A 258 28.32 -31.00 34.99
C THR A 258 29.58 -31.07 35.86
N SER A 259 30.02 -29.92 36.38
CA SER A 259 31.22 -29.86 37.22
C SER A 259 30.90 -30.03 38.72
N ARG A 260 29.61 -30.15 39.06
CA ARG A 260 29.08 -30.10 40.44
C ARG A 260 29.53 -28.89 41.25
N ALA A 261 29.85 -27.78 40.59
CA ALA A 261 30.30 -26.56 41.26
C ALA A 261 29.12 -25.66 41.59
N VAL A 262 29.08 -25.14 42.82
CA VAL A 262 28.09 -24.16 43.25
C VAL A 262 28.78 -22.85 43.62
N GLY A 263 28.36 -21.77 42.99
CA GLY A 263 28.75 -20.41 43.36
C GLY A 263 27.76 -19.81 44.34
N LEU A 264 28.25 -19.21 45.41
CA LEU A 264 27.46 -18.56 46.44
C LEU A 264 27.80 -17.07 46.52
N THR A 265 26.85 -16.27 47.01
CA THR A 265 27.05 -14.84 47.28
C THR A 265 26.66 -14.49 48.72
N LEU A 266 27.51 -13.66 49.35
CA LEU A 266 27.29 -13.01 50.65
C LEU A 266 27.08 -11.50 50.49
N ASN A 267 27.02 -10.97 49.26
CA ASN A 267 26.79 -9.57 48.99
C ASN A 267 25.44 -9.12 49.59
N PRO A 268 25.40 -8.07 50.45
CA PRO A 268 24.20 -7.63 51.15
C PRO A 268 23.01 -7.34 50.23
N TYR A 269 23.25 -6.67 49.09
CA TYR A 269 22.18 -6.33 48.14
C TYR A 269 21.50 -7.59 47.58
N LEU A 270 22.32 -8.54 47.12
CA LEU A 270 21.83 -9.81 46.59
C LEU A 270 21.16 -10.68 47.67
N LEU A 271 21.66 -10.66 48.91
CA LEU A 271 21.00 -11.33 50.04
C LEU A 271 19.59 -10.77 50.28
N HIS A 272 19.41 -9.45 50.16
CA HIS A 272 18.11 -8.77 50.19
C HIS A 272 17.28 -8.92 48.90
N ASN A 273 17.73 -9.76 47.95
CA ASN A 273 17.07 -9.99 46.67
C ASN A 273 16.92 -8.71 45.82
N ARG A 274 17.92 -7.83 45.86
CA ARG A 274 17.98 -6.58 45.08
C ARG A 274 19.29 -6.50 44.32
N ALA A 275 19.25 -5.98 43.10
CA ALA A 275 20.46 -5.67 42.37
C ALA A 275 21.20 -4.49 43.03
N PRO A 276 22.54 -4.52 43.13
CA PRO A 276 23.32 -3.36 43.52
C PRO A 276 23.01 -2.13 42.67
N PRO A 277 22.85 -0.94 43.27
CA PRO A 277 22.58 0.28 42.51
C PRO A 277 23.80 0.71 41.69
N SER A 278 23.55 1.33 40.52
CA SER A 278 24.59 1.95 39.70
C SER A 278 24.57 3.47 39.87
N HIS A 279 25.61 4.02 40.51
CA HIS A 279 25.75 5.47 40.71
C HIS A 279 26.75 6.11 39.74
N VAL A 280 27.31 5.31 38.84
CA VAL A 280 28.41 5.69 37.96
C VAL A 280 28.03 5.39 36.52
N LYS A 281 28.27 6.32 35.59
CA LYS A 281 27.98 6.12 34.16
C LYS A 281 29.25 5.72 33.40
N VAL A 282 29.07 4.89 32.38
CA VAL A 282 30.15 4.50 31.49
C VAL A 282 30.62 5.72 30.70
N GLY A 283 31.93 5.97 30.69
CA GLY A 283 32.57 7.10 30.04
C GLY A 283 32.92 8.26 30.97
N ASP A 284 32.34 8.32 32.17
CA ASP A 284 32.63 9.35 33.18
C ASP A 284 34.09 9.29 33.64
N ILE A 285 34.65 10.45 33.98
CA ILE A 285 36.02 10.59 34.48
C ILE A 285 35.94 11.09 35.92
N TYR A 286 36.61 10.38 36.83
CA TYR A 286 36.74 10.75 38.23
C TYR A 286 38.20 11.05 38.54
N ASP A 287 38.50 12.28 38.94
CA ASP A 287 39.87 12.75 39.22
C ASP A 287 40.40 12.29 40.58
N GLN A 288 39.52 12.03 41.54
CA GLN A 288 39.86 11.79 42.96
C GLN A 288 39.45 10.39 43.45
N SER A 289 39.66 9.35 42.63
CA SER A 289 39.36 7.97 43.06
C SER A 289 40.49 7.41 43.93
N LYS A 290 40.17 6.87 45.11
CA LYS A 290 41.15 6.42 46.10
C LYS A 290 41.49 4.94 45.90
N VAL A 291 42.78 4.58 45.87
CA VAL A 291 43.22 3.17 45.82
C VAL A 291 42.95 2.51 47.17
N VAL A 292 42.08 1.49 47.21
CA VAL A 292 41.75 0.74 48.43
C VAL A 292 42.63 -0.49 48.58
N ARG A 293 42.88 -1.22 47.48
CA ARG A 293 43.63 -2.47 47.50
C ARG A 293 44.40 -2.66 46.19
N VAL A 294 45.61 -3.20 46.28
CA VAL A 294 46.44 -3.58 45.12
C VAL A 294 46.55 -5.10 45.05
N ASP A 295 45.97 -5.69 44.01
CA ASP A 295 46.02 -7.14 43.79
C ASP A 295 47.24 -7.49 42.92
N ARG A 296 48.22 -8.19 43.51
CA ARG A 296 49.49 -8.55 42.85
C ARG A 296 49.26 -9.27 41.52
N GLY A 297 49.68 -8.65 40.42
CA GLY A 297 49.60 -9.23 39.07
C GLY A 297 48.19 -9.28 38.46
N LEU A 298 47.15 -8.79 39.15
CA LEU A 298 45.77 -8.83 38.67
C LEU A 298 45.21 -7.43 38.37
N GLY A 299 45.31 -6.49 39.32
CA GLY A 299 44.67 -5.18 39.17
C GLY A 299 44.63 -4.31 40.43
N LEU A 300 43.83 -3.24 40.37
CA LEU A 300 43.64 -2.25 41.43
C LEU A 300 42.15 -2.14 41.79
N LEU A 301 41.84 -2.17 43.08
CA LEU A 301 40.52 -1.81 43.60
C LEU A 301 40.53 -0.34 44.03
N LEU A 302 39.65 0.44 43.45
CA LEU A 302 39.47 1.87 43.66
C LEU A 302 38.13 2.14 44.32
N ASP A 303 38.08 3.21 45.10
CA ASP A 303 36.89 3.80 45.66
C ASP A 303 36.56 5.09 44.88
N ILE A 304 35.42 5.09 44.19
CA ILE A 304 34.94 6.24 43.40
C ILE A 304 34.00 7.06 44.27
N PRO A 305 34.27 8.35 44.48
CA PRO A 305 33.41 9.25 45.26
C PRO A 305 32.14 9.64 44.47
N SER A 306 31.25 8.69 44.26
CA SER A 306 29.94 8.89 43.63
C SER A 306 28.88 9.24 44.69
N THR A 307 27.89 10.05 44.29
CA THR A 307 26.74 10.43 45.13
C THR A 307 25.54 9.54 44.81
N PRO A 308 24.79 8.99 45.80
CA PRO A 308 24.86 9.24 47.24
C PRO A 308 25.83 8.34 48.03
N VAL A 309 26.27 7.21 47.46
CA VAL A 309 27.18 6.24 48.11
C VAL A 309 28.34 5.93 47.18
N SER A 310 29.55 5.88 47.76
CA SER A 310 30.79 5.56 47.05
C SER A 310 30.71 4.20 46.34
N THR A 311 31.18 4.13 45.10
CA THR A 311 31.08 2.93 44.26
C THR A 311 32.45 2.27 44.10
N PRO A 312 32.58 0.95 44.37
CA PRO A 312 33.83 0.25 44.15
C PRO A 312 34.11 0.11 42.64
N ALA A 313 35.36 0.25 42.25
CA ALA A 313 35.80 0.06 40.87
C ALA A 313 37.06 -0.78 40.77
N TYR A 314 37.11 -1.66 39.78
CA TYR A 314 38.26 -2.52 39.54
C TYR A 314 38.92 -2.20 38.20
N VAL A 315 40.23 -1.98 38.22
CA VAL A 315 41.06 -1.75 37.04
C VAL A 315 41.99 -2.94 36.88
N THR A 316 41.81 -3.70 35.79
CA THR A 316 42.66 -4.84 35.45
C THR A 316 44.06 -4.37 35.05
N ILE A 317 45.10 -5.18 35.26
CA ILE A 317 46.50 -4.86 34.92
C ILE A 317 46.67 -4.31 33.49
N SER A 318 45.94 -4.87 32.52
CA SER A 318 45.96 -4.44 31.12
C SER A 318 45.42 -3.03 30.89
N ASP A 319 44.63 -2.48 31.81
CA ASP A 319 43.98 -1.17 31.71
C ASP A 319 44.66 -0.10 32.57
N VAL A 320 45.76 -0.46 33.25
CA VAL A 320 46.50 0.45 34.13
C VAL A 320 47.47 1.35 33.36
N ALA A 321 48.14 0.82 32.34
CA ALA A 321 49.08 1.57 31.51
C ALA A 321 49.14 0.97 30.09
N GLU A 322 49.68 1.73 29.14
CA GLU A 322 49.87 1.27 27.75
C GLU A 322 51.01 0.27 27.61
N GLU A 323 52.04 0.39 28.45
CA GLU A 323 53.15 -0.55 28.55
C GLU A 323 52.88 -1.62 29.63
N GLU A 324 53.45 -2.82 29.46
CA GLU A 324 53.33 -3.90 30.43
C GLU A 324 53.99 -3.54 31.78
N VAL A 325 53.16 -3.33 32.81
CA VAL A 325 53.64 -3.02 34.16
C VAL A 325 53.94 -4.31 34.92
N ARG A 326 55.23 -4.68 35.03
CA ARG A 326 55.66 -5.89 35.77
C ARG A 326 55.42 -5.83 37.29
N LYS A 327 55.32 -4.64 37.90
CA LYS A 327 55.10 -4.46 39.36
C LYS A 327 54.18 -3.26 39.68
N LEU A 328 52.89 -3.51 39.90
CA LEU A 328 51.87 -2.51 40.26
C LEU A 328 52.15 -1.81 41.60
N GLU A 329 52.67 -2.54 42.58
CA GLU A 329 52.89 -2.10 43.97
C GLU A 329 53.92 -0.97 44.11
N LYS A 330 54.85 -0.86 43.14
CA LYS A 330 55.84 0.23 43.14
C LYS A 330 55.24 1.55 42.67
N LYS A 331 54.20 1.50 41.83
CA LYS A 331 53.61 2.66 41.16
C LYS A 331 52.39 3.20 41.91
N TYR A 332 51.60 2.33 42.53
CA TYR A 332 50.39 2.69 43.25
C TYR A 332 50.44 2.18 44.69
N LYS A 333 50.16 3.07 45.65
CA LYS A 333 50.06 2.74 47.08
C LYS A 333 48.61 2.86 47.54
N GLU A 334 48.23 2.06 48.54
CA GLU A 334 46.93 2.19 49.19
C GLU A 334 46.75 3.63 49.74
N GLY A 335 45.57 4.19 49.52
CA GLY A 335 45.22 5.57 49.87
C GLY A 335 45.58 6.64 48.84
N SER A 336 46.35 6.32 47.80
CA SER A 336 46.66 7.29 46.73
C SER A 336 45.42 7.61 45.87
N CYS A 337 45.30 8.86 45.43
CA CYS A 337 44.26 9.28 44.51
C CYS A 337 44.73 9.14 43.06
N VAL A 338 43.89 8.55 42.22
CA VAL A 338 44.14 8.33 40.80
C VAL A 338 42.95 8.81 39.98
N ARG A 339 43.26 9.36 38.80
CA ARG A 339 42.25 9.70 37.80
C ARG A 339 41.85 8.45 37.04
N VAL A 340 40.57 8.09 37.06
CA VAL A 340 40.03 6.89 36.39
C VAL A 340 38.88 7.26 35.47
N ARG A 341 38.84 6.62 34.30
CA ARG A 341 37.69 6.65 33.40
C ARG A 341 36.91 5.35 33.48
N ILE A 342 35.58 5.43 33.48
CA ILE A 342 34.72 4.26 33.64
C ILE A 342 34.50 3.59 32.30
N LEU A 343 34.88 2.32 32.20
CA LEU A 343 34.74 1.49 31.00
C LEU A 343 33.44 0.68 31.01
N GLY A 344 32.90 0.37 32.18
CA GLY A 344 31.76 -0.53 32.31
C GLY A 344 31.31 -0.70 33.76
N PHE A 345 30.22 -1.45 33.95
CA PHE A 345 29.68 -1.77 35.26
C PHE A 345 29.27 -3.24 35.33
N ARG A 346 29.72 -3.95 36.36
CA ARG A 346 29.32 -5.32 36.67
C ARG A 346 28.12 -5.25 37.61
N HIS A 347 26.93 -5.41 37.04
CA HIS A 347 25.66 -5.15 37.73
C HIS A 347 25.39 -6.11 38.88
N LEU A 348 25.90 -7.34 38.82
CA LEU A 348 25.68 -8.36 39.83
C LEU A 348 26.54 -8.13 41.08
N GLU A 349 27.79 -7.75 40.89
CA GLU A 349 28.73 -7.41 41.97
C GLU A 349 28.57 -5.98 42.49
N GLY A 350 28.00 -5.07 41.69
CA GLY A 350 27.97 -3.64 41.99
C GLY A 350 29.34 -2.96 41.79
N LEU A 351 30.17 -3.52 40.90
CA LEU A 351 31.57 -3.15 40.73
C LEU A 351 31.77 -2.46 39.37
N ALA A 352 32.21 -1.20 39.37
CA ALA A 352 32.59 -0.52 38.14
C ALA A 352 33.90 -1.08 37.58
N THR A 353 34.08 -1.07 36.27
CA THR A 353 35.35 -1.40 35.62
C THR A 353 35.95 -0.11 35.07
N GLY A 354 37.20 0.19 35.42
CA GLY A 354 37.86 1.44 35.04
C GLY A 354 39.10 1.24 34.17
N ILE A 355 39.57 2.34 33.56
CA ILE A 355 40.80 2.44 32.78
C ILE A 355 41.62 3.66 33.24
N LEU A 356 42.94 3.49 33.32
CA LEU A 356 43.92 4.51 33.74
C LEU A 356 44.90 4.91 32.61
N LYS A 357 44.76 4.33 31.41
CA LYS A 357 45.63 4.64 30.25
C LYS A 357 45.50 6.10 29.80
N ALA A 358 46.62 6.69 29.36
CA ALA A 358 46.65 8.07 28.88
C ALA A 358 45.71 8.29 27.67
N SER A 359 45.74 7.40 26.68
CA SER A 359 44.83 7.42 25.52
C SER A 359 43.35 7.39 25.88
N ALA A 360 42.97 6.81 27.03
CA ALA A 360 41.57 6.76 27.45
C ALA A 360 41.02 8.15 27.86
N PHE A 361 41.90 9.11 28.16
CA PHE A 361 41.54 10.49 28.46
C PHE A 361 41.62 11.40 27.23
N GLU A 362 42.22 10.93 26.13
CA GLU A 362 42.38 11.69 24.89
C GLU A 362 41.19 11.46 23.93
N GLY A 363 40.45 12.54 23.64
CA GLY A 363 39.40 12.56 22.62
C GLY A 363 37.98 12.73 23.15
N LEU A 364 37.14 13.39 22.34
CA LEU A 364 35.75 13.75 22.66
C LEU A 364 34.77 12.56 22.61
N VAL A 365 35.19 11.42 22.04
CA VAL A 365 34.32 10.26 21.78
C VAL A 365 34.94 9.01 22.39
N PHE A 366 34.28 8.42 23.38
CA PHE A 366 34.70 7.18 24.03
C PHE A 366 33.65 6.08 23.94
N THR A 367 32.37 6.45 24.04
CA THR A 367 31.25 5.55 23.82
C THR A 367 30.51 5.90 22.54
N HIS A 368 29.69 4.97 22.03
CA HIS A 368 28.80 5.24 20.89
C HIS A 368 27.80 6.37 21.19
N SER A 369 27.45 6.57 22.47
CA SER A 369 26.51 7.59 22.95
C SER A 369 27.08 9.01 22.89
N ASP A 370 28.41 9.16 22.93
CA ASP A 370 29.07 10.46 22.85
C ASP A 370 29.03 11.04 21.41
N VAL A 371 28.68 10.21 20.43
CA VAL A 371 28.70 10.56 19.02
C VAL A 371 27.35 11.14 18.60
N LYS A 372 27.35 12.41 18.22
CA LYS A 372 26.18 13.09 17.64
C LYS A 372 26.34 13.26 16.13
N PRO A 373 25.24 13.16 15.34
CA PRO A 373 25.27 13.49 13.92
C PRO A 373 25.84 14.89 13.70
N GLY A 374 26.73 15.01 12.72
CA GLY A 374 27.35 16.28 12.38
C GLY A 374 28.66 16.62 13.10
N MET A 375 29.05 15.87 14.14
CA MET A 375 30.34 16.05 14.82
C MET A 375 31.52 15.75 13.89
N VAL A 376 32.58 16.54 14.00
CA VAL A 376 33.84 16.34 13.28
C VAL A 376 34.82 15.61 14.20
N VAL A 377 35.34 14.47 13.75
CA VAL A 377 36.15 13.55 14.55
C VAL A 377 37.38 13.11 13.76
N LYS A 378 38.51 12.97 14.45
CA LYS A 378 39.72 12.36 13.89
C LYS A 378 39.63 10.85 14.09
N GLY A 379 40.03 10.07 13.09
CA GLY A 379 40.04 8.62 13.20
C GLY A 379 41.10 7.97 12.33
N LYS A 380 41.58 6.82 12.79
CA LYS A 380 42.60 5.99 12.14
C LYS A 380 41.94 4.90 11.30
N VAL A 381 42.33 4.73 10.05
CA VAL A 381 41.79 3.69 9.17
C VAL A 381 42.34 2.33 9.60
N ILE A 382 41.49 1.39 10.02
CA ILE A 382 41.90 0.01 10.39
C ILE A 382 41.88 -0.90 9.17
N ALA A 383 40.81 -0.83 8.37
CA ALA A 383 40.59 -1.71 7.25
C ALA A 383 39.90 -0.97 6.10
N VAL A 384 40.17 -1.41 4.88
CA VAL A 384 39.54 -0.86 3.67
C VAL A 384 39.03 -2.04 2.85
N ASP A 385 37.71 -2.17 2.81
CA ASP A 385 36.99 -3.24 2.12
C ASP A 385 36.32 -2.71 0.84
N SER A 386 35.72 -3.61 0.06
CA SER A 386 34.98 -3.27 -1.17
C SER A 386 33.74 -2.40 -0.91
N PHE A 387 33.17 -2.40 0.30
CA PHE A 387 31.99 -1.60 0.64
C PHE A 387 32.32 -0.27 1.36
N GLY A 388 33.57 -0.07 1.78
CA GLY A 388 34.02 1.16 2.46
C GLY A 388 35.23 0.98 3.37
N ALA A 389 35.60 2.03 4.09
CA ALA A 389 36.68 2.01 5.07
C ALA A 389 36.16 1.93 6.52
N ILE A 390 36.75 1.07 7.34
CA ILE A 390 36.50 0.99 8.77
C ILE A 390 37.51 1.88 9.49
N VAL A 391 37.01 2.85 10.24
CA VAL A 391 37.79 3.87 10.94
C VAL A 391 37.61 3.69 12.45
N GLN A 392 38.69 3.81 13.21
CA GLN A 392 38.67 3.83 14.68
C GLN A 392 38.86 5.25 15.19
N PHE A 393 38.01 5.68 16.12
CA PHE A 393 38.24 6.89 16.89
C PHE A 393 39.21 6.62 18.06
N PRO A 394 39.85 7.67 18.63
CA PRO A 394 40.79 7.52 19.76
C PRO A 394 40.24 6.73 20.94
N GLY A 395 38.93 6.84 21.25
CA GLY A 395 38.26 6.05 22.29
C GLY A 395 37.93 4.59 21.92
N GLY A 396 38.50 4.05 20.83
CA GLY A 396 38.31 2.66 20.42
C GLY A 396 37.02 2.37 19.64
N VAL A 397 36.11 3.35 19.54
CA VAL A 397 34.84 3.26 18.80
C VAL A 397 35.10 3.12 17.29
N LYS A 398 34.50 2.09 16.67
CA LYS A 398 34.59 1.84 15.23
C LYS A 398 33.46 2.54 14.48
N ALA A 399 33.77 3.11 13.32
CA ALA A 399 32.83 3.74 12.41
C ALA A 399 33.07 3.29 10.96
N LEU A 400 32.00 3.24 10.17
CA LEU A 400 32.06 2.89 8.75
C LEU A 400 32.02 4.18 7.91
N CYS A 401 32.97 4.31 6.98
CA CYS A 401 32.93 5.28 5.89
C CYS A 401 32.54 4.56 4.59
N PRO A 402 31.27 4.62 4.14
CA PRO A 402 30.83 3.96 2.92
C PRO A 402 31.54 4.51 1.68
N LEU A 403 31.67 3.69 0.63
CA LEU A 403 32.29 4.07 -0.65
C LEU A 403 31.86 5.45 -1.19
N PRO A 404 30.56 5.80 -1.30
CA PRO A 404 30.15 7.10 -1.85
C PRO A 404 30.59 8.30 -1.01
N HIS A 405 30.94 8.08 0.26
CA HIS A 405 31.33 9.09 1.22
C HIS A 405 32.83 9.17 1.47
N MET A 406 33.63 8.31 0.81
CA MET A 406 35.09 8.33 0.87
C MET A 406 35.69 9.50 0.07
N SER A 407 35.07 9.90 -1.05
CA SER A 407 35.45 11.15 -1.72
C SER A 407 34.30 11.82 -2.48
N GLU A 408 34.57 13.00 -3.04
CA GLU A 408 33.60 13.74 -3.86
C GLU A 408 33.32 13.03 -5.18
N PHE A 409 34.33 12.37 -5.73
CA PHE A 409 34.25 11.60 -6.97
C PHE A 409 34.16 10.10 -6.69
N GLU A 410 33.61 9.36 -7.65
CA GLU A 410 33.52 7.91 -7.59
C GLU A 410 34.92 7.27 -7.60
N ILE A 411 35.18 6.37 -6.65
CA ILE A 411 36.49 5.73 -6.50
C ILE A 411 36.37 4.28 -6.97
N VAL A 412 37.04 3.95 -8.07
CA VAL A 412 37.09 2.58 -8.62
C VAL A 412 37.93 1.64 -7.74
N LYS A 413 38.96 2.15 -7.05
CA LYS A 413 39.85 1.36 -6.16
C LYS A 413 40.12 2.08 -4.82
N PRO A 414 39.39 1.77 -3.73
CA PRO A 414 39.50 2.49 -2.45
C PRO A 414 40.88 2.34 -1.78
N GLY A 415 41.53 1.18 -1.90
CA GLY A 415 42.83 0.90 -1.28
C GLY A 415 44.02 1.72 -1.79
N LYS A 416 43.91 2.38 -2.95
CA LYS A 416 44.97 3.29 -3.44
C LYS A 416 44.97 4.65 -2.72
N LYS A 417 43.81 5.10 -2.26
CA LYS A 417 43.61 6.45 -1.69
C LYS A 417 43.54 6.45 -0.16
N PHE A 418 42.99 5.40 0.43
CA PHE A 418 42.93 5.21 1.87
C PHE A 418 43.93 4.14 2.28
N LYS A 419 45.05 4.56 2.86
CA LYS A 419 46.05 3.63 3.40
C LYS A 419 45.62 3.18 4.79
N VAL A 420 45.74 1.88 5.05
CA VAL A 420 45.55 1.32 6.40
C VAL A 420 46.57 1.97 7.34
N GLY A 421 46.10 2.41 8.50
CA GLY A 421 46.88 3.12 9.52
C GLY A 421 46.91 4.65 9.39
N ALA A 422 46.38 5.23 8.31
CA ALA A 422 46.33 6.68 8.16
C ALA A 422 45.30 7.34 9.09
N GLU A 423 45.68 8.47 9.69
CA GLU A 423 44.77 9.32 10.45
C GLU A 423 44.14 10.39 9.56
N LEU A 424 42.81 10.41 9.51
CA LEU A 424 42.04 11.32 8.68
C LEU A 424 40.92 11.98 9.51
N VAL A 425 40.46 13.14 9.04
CA VAL A 425 39.33 13.85 9.64
C VAL A 425 38.05 13.41 8.95
N PHE A 426 37.06 13.03 9.76
CA PHE A 426 35.75 12.59 9.30
C PHE A 426 34.65 13.41 9.96
N ARG A 427 33.46 13.42 9.34
CA ARG A 427 32.25 13.99 9.93
C ARG A 427 31.20 12.91 10.08
N VAL A 428 30.55 12.86 11.23
CA VAL A 428 29.52 11.86 11.52
C VAL A 428 28.27 12.15 10.69
N LEU A 429 27.82 11.19 9.88
CA LEU A 429 26.58 11.28 9.12
C LEU A 429 25.37 10.85 9.96
N GLY A 430 25.52 9.79 10.75
CA GLY A 430 24.44 9.28 11.58
C GLY A 430 24.90 8.16 12.51
N VAL A 431 24.11 7.91 13.55
CA VAL A 431 24.37 6.89 14.56
C VAL A 431 23.11 6.03 14.69
N LYS A 432 23.23 4.75 14.37
CA LYS A 432 22.15 3.75 14.53
C LYS A 432 22.59 2.71 15.55
N SER A 433 22.15 2.88 16.79
CA SER A 433 22.52 2.05 17.95
C SER A 433 24.04 1.96 18.12
N LYS A 434 24.68 0.93 17.56
CA LYS A 434 26.15 0.69 17.63
C LYS A 434 26.87 0.90 16.29
N ARG A 435 26.14 1.22 15.22
CA ARG A 435 26.69 1.48 13.87
C ARG A 435 26.79 2.98 13.65
N ILE A 436 28.02 3.49 13.61
CA ILE A 436 28.31 4.89 13.29
C ILE A 436 28.71 4.97 11.83
N THR A 437 28.06 5.86 11.08
CA THR A 437 28.40 6.13 9.68
C THR A 437 29.05 7.51 9.57
N VAL A 438 30.20 7.59 8.91
CA VAL A 438 30.97 8.82 8.73
C VAL A 438 31.20 9.15 7.26
N THR A 439 31.56 10.41 7.00
CA THR A 439 31.98 10.89 5.68
C THR A 439 33.35 11.54 5.73
N HIS A 440 34.10 11.35 4.64
CA HIS A 440 35.34 12.04 4.33
C HIS A 440 35.19 13.01 3.13
N LYS A 441 33.97 13.28 2.68
CA LYS A 441 33.73 14.29 1.63
C LYS A 441 34.18 15.66 2.14
N LYS A 442 35.13 16.27 1.44
CA LYS A 442 35.77 17.54 1.86
C LYS A 442 34.74 18.65 2.08
N THR A 443 33.69 18.68 1.25
CA THR A 443 32.61 19.67 1.33
C THR A 443 31.82 19.53 2.62
N LEU A 444 31.42 18.31 2.99
CA LEU A 444 30.67 18.06 4.23
C LEU A 444 31.56 18.22 5.47
N VAL A 445 32.83 17.81 5.41
CA VAL A 445 33.76 17.95 6.55
C VAL A 445 34.09 19.42 6.84
N LYS A 446 34.30 20.25 5.80
CA LYS A 446 34.65 21.68 5.95
C LYS A 446 33.44 22.61 6.08
N SER A 447 32.23 22.10 5.88
CA SER A 447 31.00 22.90 5.92
C SER A 447 30.78 23.58 7.28
N LYS A 448 30.49 24.88 7.24
CA LYS A 448 30.02 25.69 8.38
C LYS A 448 28.50 25.91 8.39
N LEU A 449 27.76 25.34 7.43
CA LEU A 449 26.30 25.48 7.35
C LEU A 449 25.59 24.65 8.43
N ALA A 450 24.34 25.03 8.72
CA ALA A 450 23.49 24.34 9.68
C ALA A 450 23.29 22.87 9.30
N ILE A 451 23.29 22.00 10.31
CA ILE A 451 23.19 20.55 10.16
C ILE A 451 21.73 20.16 10.32
N LEU A 452 21.17 19.51 9.31
CA LEU A 452 19.81 18.98 9.38
C LEU A 452 19.86 17.51 9.78
N SER A 453 19.52 17.21 11.04
CA SER A 453 19.58 15.86 11.61
C SER A 453 18.21 15.26 11.95
N SER A 454 17.16 16.09 12.00
CA SER A 454 15.76 15.70 12.23
C SER A 454 14.81 16.47 11.33
N TYR A 455 13.64 15.89 11.05
CA TYR A 455 12.56 16.57 10.31
C TYR A 455 11.99 17.78 11.07
N ALA A 456 12.10 17.79 12.41
CA ALA A 456 11.65 18.92 13.24
C ALA A 456 12.60 20.12 13.20
N GLU A 457 13.88 19.89 12.90
CA GLU A 457 14.91 20.94 12.76
C GLU A 457 14.83 21.65 11.39
N ALA A 458 13.98 21.15 10.48
CA ALA A 458 13.79 21.70 9.15
C ALA A 458 12.90 22.95 9.20
N THR A 459 13.48 24.09 9.59
CA THR A 459 12.80 25.39 9.52
C THR A 459 12.80 25.91 8.08
N ASP A 460 11.70 26.56 7.68
CA ASP A 460 11.58 27.19 6.38
C ASP A 460 12.71 28.21 6.17
N ARG A 461 13.25 28.24 4.95
CA ARG A 461 14.38 29.08 4.51
C ARG A 461 15.76 28.72 5.08
N LEU A 462 15.88 27.66 5.89
CA LEU A 462 17.18 27.17 6.34
C LEU A 462 18.02 26.69 5.15
N ILE A 463 19.30 27.05 5.13
CA ILE A 463 20.24 26.63 4.08
C ILE A 463 21.19 25.58 4.67
N THR A 464 21.22 24.40 4.05
CA THR A 464 22.03 23.27 4.51
C THR A 464 22.69 22.55 3.33
N HIS A 465 23.66 21.68 3.63
CA HIS A 465 24.25 20.79 2.64
C HIS A 465 23.62 19.41 2.73
N GLY A 466 23.21 18.89 1.59
CA GLY A 466 22.79 17.51 1.43
C GLY A 466 23.53 16.87 0.26
N TRP A 467 23.41 15.56 0.12
CA TRP A 467 23.94 14.86 -1.04
C TRP A 467 22.84 14.13 -1.79
N ILE A 468 22.97 14.06 -3.11
CA ILE A 468 21.97 13.46 -3.98
C ILE A 468 22.03 11.94 -3.84
N THR A 469 20.90 11.30 -3.53
CA THR A 469 20.79 9.84 -3.48
C THR A 469 20.19 9.23 -4.72
N LYS A 470 19.24 9.94 -5.35
CA LYS A 470 18.54 9.45 -6.54
C LYS A 470 18.12 10.64 -7.39
N ILE A 471 18.24 10.50 -8.70
CA ILE A 471 17.83 11.49 -9.69
C ILE A 471 16.68 10.87 -10.49
N GLU A 472 15.56 11.58 -10.59
CA GLU A 472 14.39 11.18 -11.37
C GLU A 472 13.99 12.29 -12.33
N LYS A 473 13.14 11.96 -13.32
CA LYS A 473 12.67 12.95 -14.32
C LYS A 473 11.97 14.16 -13.70
N HIS A 474 11.30 13.96 -12.57
CA HIS A 474 10.51 14.99 -11.88
C HIS A 474 11.29 15.73 -10.77
N GLY A 475 12.51 15.31 -10.42
CA GLY A 475 13.33 15.98 -9.40
C GLY A 475 14.47 15.14 -8.82
N CYS A 476 15.15 15.71 -7.83
CA CYS A 476 16.29 15.08 -7.16
C CYS A 476 15.96 14.76 -5.69
N PHE A 477 16.25 13.54 -5.26
CA PHE A 477 16.21 13.14 -3.85
C PHE A 477 17.54 13.46 -3.19
N VAL A 478 17.48 14.26 -2.14
CA VAL A 478 18.64 14.71 -1.36
C VAL A 478 18.54 14.13 0.04
N ARG A 479 19.63 13.57 0.53
CA ARG A 479 19.74 13.01 1.88
C ARG A 479 20.64 13.89 2.75
N PHE A 480 20.30 13.94 4.02
CA PHE A 480 20.98 14.69 5.05
C PHE A 480 21.42 13.77 6.19
N TYR A 481 21.89 14.38 7.28
CA TYR A 481 22.33 13.68 8.47
C TYR A 481 21.19 12.87 9.09
N ASN A 482 21.56 11.80 9.80
CA ASN A 482 20.67 10.83 10.41
C ASN A 482 19.65 10.17 9.46
N GLY A 483 19.89 10.25 8.14
CA GLY A 483 19.03 9.66 7.14
C GLY A 483 17.76 10.44 6.81
N VAL A 484 17.66 11.70 7.23
CA VAL A 484 16.61 12.64 6.79
C VAL A 484 16.67 12.79 5.26
N GLN A 485 15.52 12.75 4.60
CA GLN A 485 15.41 12.89 3.15
C GLN A 485 14.55 14.11 2.79
N GLY A 486 14.95 14.80 1.73
CA GLY A 486 14.17 15.84 1.10
C GLY A 486 14.13 15.66 -0.41
N PHE A 487 13.14 16.30 -1.01
CA PHE A 487 12.87 16.24 -2.44
C PHE A 487 12.98 17.65 -3.03
N ALA A 488 13.80 17.79 -4.06
CA ALA A 488 13.91 19.00 -4.84
C ALA A 488 13.17 18.79 -6.17
N PRO A 489 12.00 19.43 -6.39
CA PRO A 489 11.29 19.33 -7.66
C PRO A 489 12.09 19.98 -8.78
N ARG A 490 11.83 19.57 -10.03
CA ARG A 490 12.51 20.08 -11.23
C ARG A 490 12.54 21.61 -11.32
N SER A 491 11.45 22.29 -10.99
CA SER A 491 11.33 23.76 -10.99
C SER A 491 12.34 24.45 -10.07
N GLU A 492 12.76 23.76 -9.01
CA GLU A 492 13.63 24.29 -7.97
C GLU A 492 15.10 23.86 -8.14
N LEU A 493 15.42 23.14 -9.22
CA LEU A 493 16.78 22.72 -9.54
C LEU A 493 17.60 23.81 -10.24
N GLY A 494 16.96 24.90 -10.73
CA GLY A 494 17.64 25.94 -11.49
C GLY A 494 18.13 25.47 -12.87
N LEU A 495 17.44 24.48 -13.47
CA LEU A 495 17.72 23.95 -14.79
C LEU A 495 17.00 24.76 -15.88
N ASP A 496 17.63 24.89 -17.05
CA ASP A 496 16.97 25.44 -18.23
C ASP A 496 15.76 24.57 -18.67
N PRO A 497 14.67 25.18 -19.20
CA PRO A 497 13.51 24.44 -19.68
C PRO A 497 13.91 23.39 -20.73
N GLY A 498 13.56 22.12 -20.50
CA GLY A 498 13.88 21.00 -21.39
C GLY A 498 15.13 20.17 -21.04
N CYS A 499 16.05 20.66 -20.20
CA CYS A 499 17.27 19.91 -19.83
C CYS A 499 16.99 18.78 -18.82
N GLU A 500 17.51 17.57 -19.02
CA GLU A 500 17.34 16.49 -18.02
C GLU A 500 18.18 16.73 -16.75
N PRO A 501 17.67 16.45 -15.53
CA PRO A 501 18.44 16.63 -14.30
C PRO A 501 19.74 15.82 -14.24
N SER A 502 19.79 14.69 -14.94
CA SER A 502 20.96 13.80 -15.02
C SER A 502 22.17 14.40 -15.75
N SER A 503 21.98 15.45 -16.57
CA SER A 503 23.10 16.08 -17.28
C SER A 503 23.89 17.05 -16.39
N MET A 504 23.24 17.65 -15.39
CA MET A 504 23.85 18.65 -14.50
C MET A 504 24.24 18.09 -13.13
N TYR A 505 23.53 17.05 -12.67
CA TYR A 505 23.72 16.46 -11.34
C TYR A 505 24.08 14.98 -11.43
N HIS A 506 24.92 14.51 -10.51
CA HIS A 506 25.26 13.09 -10.37
C HIS A 506 24.91 12.55 -8.98
N VAL A 507 24.64 11.25 -8.90
CA VAL A 507 24.38 10.56 -7.63
C VAL A 507 25.62 10.63 -6.74
N GLY A 508 25.43 11.01 -5.47
CA GLY A 508 26.51 11.20 -4.51
C GLY A 508 27.09 12.62 -4.47
N GLN A 509 26.70 13.52 -5.38
CA GLN A 509 27.12 14.92 -5.38
C GLN A 509 26.61 15.65 -4.13
N VAL A 510 27.46 16.45 -3.49
CA VAL A 510 27.06 17.35 -2.40
C VAL A 510 26.56 18.66 -2.98
N VAL A 511 25.35 19.04 -2.61
CA VAL A 511 24.68 20.25 -3.09
C VAL A 511 24.28 21.14 -1.92
N LYS A 512 24.29 22.45 -2.15
CA LYS A 512 23.72 23.43 -1.22
C LYS A 512 22.24 23.57 -1.54
N CYS A 513 21.39 23.39 -0.53
CA CYS A 513 19.95 23.45 -0.71
C CYS A 513 19.30 24.29 0.39
N ARG A 514 18.21 24.95 0.03
CA ARG A 514 17.34 25.73 0.91
C ARG A 514 16.07 24.93 1.18
N ILE A 515 15.64 24.90 2.43
CA ILE A 515 14.37 24.29 2.83
C ILE A 515 13.23 25.24 2.45
N MET A 516 12.26 24.77 1.67
CA MET A 516 11.08 25.53 1.26
C MET A 516 9.91 25.30 2.22
N SER A 517 9.64 24.03 2.52
CA SER A 517 8.58 23.62 3.45
C SER A 517 8.93 22.28 4.08
N SER A 518 8.61 22.09 5.36
CA SER A 518 8.74 20.81 6.06
C SER A 518 7.40 20.31 6.58
N ILE A 519 7.08 19.04 6.35
CA ILE A 519 5.91 18.36 6.93
C ILE A 519 6.42 17.17 7.77
N PRO A 520 6.66 17.36 9.09
CA PRO A 520 7.24 16.34 9.95
C PRO A 520 6.42 15.05 10.02
N ALA A 521 5.09 15.15 10.06
CA ALA A 521 4.19 14.00 10.16
C ALA A 521 4.30 13.02 8.98
N SER A 522 4.53 13.55 7.78
CA SER A 522 4.67 12.74 6.56
C SER A 522 6.13 12.42 6.21
N ARG A 523 7.10 12.90 7.00
CA ARG A 523 8.55 12.81 6.71
C ARG A 523 8.93 13.37 5.34
N ARG A 524 8.30 14.48 4.93
CA ARG A 524 8.56 15.14 3.63
C ARG A 524 9.14 16.53 3.83
N ILE A 525 10.25 16.80 3.15
CA ILE A 525 10.91 18.11 3.10
C ILE A 525 11.02 18.51 1.64
N ASN A 526 10.49 19.68 1.28
CA ASN A 526 10.68 20.25 -0.06
C ASN A 526 11.89 21.18 -0.05
N LEU A 527 12.76 20.99 -1.03
CA LEU A 527 14.04 21.66 -1.14
C LEU A 527 14.14 22.48 -2.42
N SER A 528 14.97 23.51 -2.39
CA SER A 528 15.37 24.29 -3.56
C SER A 528 16.89 24.41 -3.67
N PHE A 529 17.42 24.30 -4.88
CA PHE A 529 18.83 24.54 -5.18
C PHE A 529 19.09 26.02 -5.52
N MET A 530 18.03 26.82 -5.69
CA MET A 530 18.13 28.24 -5.93
C MET A 530 18.33 29.02 -4.61
N MET A 531 19.41 29.80 -4.53
CA MET A 531 19.80 30.51 -3.30
C MET A 531 19.14 31.88 -3.14
N LYS A 532 18.73 32.50 -4.25
CA LYS A 532 18.01 33.79 -4.26
C LYS A 532 16.53 33.50 -4.54
N PRO A 533 15.59 33.98 -3.71
CA PRO A 533 14.19 34.00 -4.12
C PRO A 533 14.08 34.96 -5.30
N THR A 534 13.53 34.50 -6.42
CA THR A 534 13.10 35.39 -7.51
C THR A 534 12.04 36.31 -6.90
N ARG A 535 12.38 37.59 -6.66
CA ARG A 535 11.43 38.57 -6.15
C ARG A 535 10.43 38.86 -7.26
N VAL A 536 9.26 38.24 -7.20
CA VAL A 536 8.07 38.75 -7.89
C VAL A 536 7.30 39.53 -6.83
N SER A 537 7.15 40.83 -7.04
CA SER A 537 6.24 41.71 -6.28
C SER A 537 4.83 41.13 -6.37
N GLU A 538 4.10 41.04 -5.26
CA GLU A 538 2.71 40.54 -5.25
C GLU A 538 1.76 41.38 -6.12
N ASP A 539 2.14 42.62 -6.46
CA ASP A 539 1.37 43.54 -7.31
C ASP A 539 1.52 43.29 -8.83
N ASP A 540 2.47 42.45 -9.29
CA ASP A 540 2.67 42.13 -10.72
C ASP A 540 2.13 40.74 -11.12
N LEU A 541 1.36 40.08 -10.23
CA LEU A 541 0.79 38.76 -10.54
C LEU A 541 -0.32 38.87 -11.59
N VAL A 542 -0.03 38.34 -12.78
CA VAL A 542 -1.04 38.13 -13.84
C VAL A 542 -2.15 37.23 -13.30
N LYS A 543 -3.39 37.72 -13.32
CA LYS A 543 -4.58 36.98 -12.84
C LYS A 543 -4.87 35.78 -13.74
N LEU A 544 -5.20 34.64 -13.14
CA LEU A 544 -5.66 33.46 -13.86
C LEU A 544 -6.92 33.78 -14.68
N GLY A 545 -6.99 33.27 -15.90
CA GLY A 545 -8.09 33.55 -16.84
C GLY A 545 -7.95 34.87 -17.63
N SER A 546 -6.89 35.66 -17.39
CA SER A 546 -6.62 36.83 -18.23
C SER A 546 -6.07 36.44 -19.61
N LEU A 547 -6.34 37.30 -20.60
CA LEU A 547 -5.80 37.20 -21.95
C LEU A 547 -4.55 38.06 -22.06
N VAL A 548 -3.46 37.46 -22.53
CA VAL A 548 -2.16 38.11 -22.68
C VAL A 548 -1.61 37.88 -24.08
N SER A 549 -0.84 38.82 -24.61
CA SER A 549 -0.13 38.66 -25.89
C SER A 549 1.29 38.17 -25.63
N GLY A 550 1.89 37.42 -26.56
CA GLY A 550 3.25 36.93 -26.35
C GLY A 550 3.98 36.54 -27.63
N VAL A 551 5.29 36.73 -27.63
CA VAL A 551 6.18 36.43 -28.76
C VAL A 551 6.91 35.12 -28.50
N VAL A 552 6.98 34.25 -29.50
CA VAL A 552 7.68 32.97 -29.41
C VAL A 552 9.19 33.19 -29.28
N ASP A 553 9.76 32.67 -28.20
CA ASP A 553 11.20 32.65 -27.95
C ASP A 553 11.83 31.40 -28.58
N VAL A 554 11.38 30.22 -28.13
CA VAL A 554 11.95 28.93 -28.52
C VAL A 554 10.84 27.90 -28.70
N VAL A 555 10.93 27.12 -29.77
CA VAL A 555 10.06 25.96 -30.01
C VAL A 555 10.81 24.70 -29.57
N THR A 556 10.32 24.01 -28.55
CA THR A 556 10.87 22.73 -28.07
C THR A 556 10.08 21.54 -28.60
N PRO A 557 10.59 20.30 -28.49
CA PRO A 557 9.88 19.11 -28.94
C PRO A 557 8.54 18.86 -28.25
N ASN A 558 8.28 19.42 -27.06
CA ASN A 558 7.03 19.19 -26.31
C ASN A 558 6.21 20.47 -26.06
N ALA A 559 6.81 21.66 -26.15
CA ALA A 559 6.13 22.92 -25.88
C ALA A 559 6.73 24.12 -26.65
N VAL A 560 5.94 25.17 -26.82
CA VAL A 560 6.37 26.47 -27.34
C VAL A 560 6.57 27.42 -26.16
N VAL A 561 7.75 28.00 -26.08
CA VAL A 561 8.11 28.96 -25.04
C VAL A 561 7.90 30.37 -25.60
N VAL A 562 7.18 31.21 -24.87
CA VAL A 562 6.82 32.57 -25.29
C VAL A 562 7.24 33.60 -24.24
N TYR A 563 7.63 34.78 -24.66
CA TYR A 563 7.73 35.96 -23.81
C TYR A 563 6.41 36.70 -23.80
N VAL A 564 5.80 36.80 -22.62
CA VAL A 564 4.51 37.48 -22.46
C VAL A 564 4.74 38.98 -22.37
N ILE A 565 4.02 39.74 -23.20
CA ILE A 565 4.01 41.21 -23.18
C ILE A 565 2.97 41.65 -22.13
N ALA A 566 3.32 41.50 -20.85
CA ALA A 566 2.53 41.99 -19.72
C ALA A 566 3.40 42.86 -18.79
N LYS A 567 2.79 43.69 -17.95
CA LYS A 567 3.49 44.49 -16.93
C LYS A 567 4.10 43.51 -15.92
N GLY A 568 5.41 43.26 -16.07
CA GLY A 568 6.13 42.18 -15.39
C GLY A 568 6.59 41.10 -16.37
N TYR A 569 7.85 41.18 -16.82
CA TYR A 569 8.45 40.23 -17.78
C TYR A 569 8.38 38.79 -17.24
N SER A 570 7.45 37.98 -17.78
CA SER A 570 7.26 36.58 -17.38
C SER A 570 7.35 35.66 -18.58
N LYS A 571 8.10 34.57 -18.44
CA LYS A 571 8.25 33.53 -19.46
C LYS A 571 7.02 32.61 -19.42
N GLY A 572 6.39 32.39 -20.57
CA GLY A 572 5.23 31.54 -20.74
C GLY A 572 5.58 30.23 -21.45
N THR A 573 4.89 29.14 -21.12
CA THR A 573 5.00 27.86 -21.81
C THR A 573 3.62 27.43 -22.31
N ILE A 574 3.54 27.13 -23.60
CA ILE A 574 2.35 26.58 -24.28
C ILE A 574 2.66 25.14 -24.66
N PRO A 575 2.08 24.13 -24.00
CA PRO A 575 2.19 22.74 -24.42
C PRO A 575 1.70 22.54 -25.86
N THR A 576 2.22 21.53 -26.56
CA THR A 576 1.83 21.27 -27.97
C THR A 576 0.32 21.07 -28.10
N GLU A 577 -0.29 20.35 -27.16
CA GLU A 577 -1.74 20.12 -27.09
C GLU A 577 -2.57 21.39 -26.86
N HIS A 578 -1.96 22.49 -26.42
CA HIS A 578 -2.62 23.77 -26.13
C HIS A 578 -2.47 24.82 -27.24
N LEU A 579 -1.90 24.43 -28.40
CA LEU A 579 -1.79 25.29 -29.58
C LEU A 579 -3.08 25.39 -30.40
N ALA A 580 -3.92 24.34 -30.40
CA ALA A 580 -5.16 24.27 -31.16
C ALA A 580 -6.19 23.36 -30.46
N ASP A 581 -7.47 23.49 -30.82
CA ASP A 581 -8.54 22.60 -30.33
C ASP A 581 -8.57 21.25 -31.08
N HIS A 582 -8.04 21.22 -32.30
CA HIS A 582 -7.84 20.02 -33.12
C HIS A 582 -6.39 19.54 -33.05
N LEU A 583 -6.19 18.23 -32.85
CA LEU A 583 -4.85 17.64 -32.70
C LEU A 583 -4.00 17.76 -33.98
N GLU A 584 -4.61 17.56 -35.15
CA GLU A 584 -3.92 17.67 -36.44
C GLU A 584 -3.40 19.10 -36.66
N HIS A 585 -4.26 20.09 -36.41
CA HIS A 585 -3.86 21.50 -36.53
C HIS A 585 -2.81 21.90 -35.50
N ALA A 586 -2.87 21.39 -34.26
CA ALA A 586 -1.82 21.66 -33.26
C ALA A 586 -0.44 21.18 -33.74
N THR A 587 -0.40 20.00 -34.37
CA THR A 587 0.82 19.39 -34.90
C THR A 587 1.38 20.19 -36.07
N VAL A 588 0.51 20.55 -37.03
CA VAL A 588 0.90 21.38 -38.19
C VAL A 588 1.31 22.77 -37.74
N MET A 589 0.55 23.43 -36.88
CA MET A 589 0.86 24.76 -36.35
C MET A 589 2.25 24.80 -35.70
N LYS A 590 2.61 23.79 -34.91
CA LYS A 590 3.95 23.69 -34.30
C LYS A 590 5.08 23.59 -35.32
N SER A 591 4.88 22.86 -36.42
CA SER A 591 5.87 22.73 -37.52
C SER A 591 6.05 24.03 -38.32
N VAL A 592 5.07 24.93 -38.23
CA VAL A 592 5.00 26.16 -39.01
C VAL A 592 5.47 27.36 -38.19
N ILE A 593 5.21 27.37 -36.87
CA ILE A 593 5.66 28.42 -35.93
C ILE A 593 7.20 28.50 -35.89
N LYS A 594 7.71 29.74 -35.91
CA LYS A 594 9.13 30.06 -35.74
C LYS A 594 9.32 31.03 -34.56
N PRO A 595 10.52 31.07 -33.95
CA PRO A 595 10.92 32.15 -33.05
C PRO A 595 10.62 33.53 -33.66
N GLY A 596 10.02 34.42 -32.88
CA GLY A 596 9.56 35.74 -33.31
C GLY A 596 8.09 35.82 -33.76
N TYR A 597 7.36 34.70 -33.84
CA TYR A 597 5.91 34.72 -34.08
C TYR A 597 5.16 35.32 -32.88
N GLU A 598 4.21 36.22 -33.13
CA GLU A 598 3.42 36.89 -32.10
C GLU A 598 2.02 36.26 -32.00
N PHE A 599 1.62 35.92 -30.77
CA PHE A 599 0.25 35.53 -30.45
C PHE A 599 -0.51 36.73 -29.89
N ASP A 600 -1.60 37.10 -30.58
CA ASP A 600 -2.46 38.23 -30.18
C ASP A 600 -3.14 37.99 -28.83
N GLN A 601 -3.62 36.75 -28.61
CA GLN A 601 -4.38 36.36 -27.42
C GLN A 601 -3.99 34.96 -26.95
N LEU A 602 -3.51 34.88 -25.72
CA LEU A 602 -3.19 33.65 -25.00
C LEU A 602 -3.90 33.67 -23.65
N LEU A 603 -4.56 32.57 -23.30
CA LEU A 603 -5.20 32.41 -22.01
C LEU A 603 -4.19 31.95 -20.95
N VAL A 604 -4.16 32.63 -19.81
CA VAL A 604 -3.37 32.23 -18.64
C VAL A 604 -4.11 31.14 -17.86
N LEU A 605 -3.63 29.90 -17.98
CA LEU A 605 -4.21 28.73 -17.31
C LEU A 605 -3.74 28.59 -15.86
N ASP A 606 -2.44 28.65 -15.62
CA ASP A 606 -1.83 28.48 -14.30
C ASP A 606 -0.57 29.35 -14.14
N ASN A 607 -0.19 29.66 -12.90
CA ASN A 607 0.99 30.44 -12.56
C ASN A 607 1.93 29.61 -11.66
N GLU A 608 2.99 29.05 -12.25
CA GLU A 608 3.99 28.26 -11.53
C GLU A 608 5.20 29.12 -11.14
N SER A 609 5.11 29.90 -10.06
CA SER A 609 6.18 30.62 -9.34
C SER A 609 7.05 31.64 -10.11
N SER A 610 7.16 31.51 -11.43
CA SER A 610 7.87 32.39 -12.39
C SER A 610 7.57 32.05 -13.86
N ASN A 611 6.93 30.92 -14.16
CA ASN A 611 6.52 30.54 -15.51
C ASN A 611 4.99 30.45 -15.62
N LEU A 612 4.43 31.06 -16.67
CA LEU A 612 2.99 31.01 -16.93
C LEU A 612 2.66 29.82 -17.83
N LEU A 613 1.66 29.02 -17.45
CA LEU A 613 1.08 28.02 -18.35
C LEU A 613 0.02 28.71 -19.21
N LEU A 614 0.22 28.70 -20.52
CA LEU A 614 -0.59 29.44 -21.47
C LEU A 614 -1.30 28.50 -22.45
N SER A 615 -2.45 28.93 -22.96
CA SER A 615 -3.16 28.23 -24.03
C SER A 615 -3.58 29.16 -25.16
N ALA A 616 -3.36 28.71 -26.40
CA ALA A 616 -3.78 29.37 -27.63
C ALA A 616 -5.11 28.79 -28.19
N LYS A 617 -5.80 27.96 -27.41
CA LYS A 617 -7.04 27.29 -27.82
C LYS A 617 -8.20 28.28 -27.89
N TYR A 618 -8.88 28.32 -29.03
CA TYR A 618 -10.00 29.23 -29.25
C TYR A 618 -11.16 28.96 -28.30
N SER A 619 -11.49 27.68 -28.04
CA SER A 619 -12.58 27.31 -27.14
C SER A 619 -12.41 27.85 -25.72
N LEU A 620 -11.18 27.81 -25.19
CA LEU A 620 -10.84 28.30 -23.87
C LEU A 620 -10.73 29.82 -23.84
N ILE A 621 -10.18 30.44 -24.90
CA ILE A 621 -10.08 31.91 -25.03
C ILE A 621 -11.48 32.54 -25.11
N ASN A 622 -12.36 32.00 -25.95
CA ASN A 622 -13.73 32.50 -26.11
C ASN A 622 -14.54 32.33 -24.80
N SER A 623 -14.27 31.26 -24.05
CA SER A 623 -14.94 30.97 -22.79
C SER A 623 -14.23 31.55 -21.57
N ALA A 624 -13.19 32.37 -21.74
CA ALA A 624 -12.30 32.81 -20.64
C ALA A 624 -13.04 33.42 -19.45
N GLN A 625 -14.12 34.18 -19.71
CA GLN A 625 -14.95 34.81 -18.68
C GLN A 625 -15.86 33.83 -17.91
N GLN A 626 -16.14 32.66 -18.50
CA GLN A 626 -17.02 31.63 -17.93
C GLN A 626 -16.23 30.49 -17.25
N LEU A 627 -14.89 30.52 -17.32
CA LEU A 627 -14.04 29.51 -16.72
C LEU A 627 -13.89 29.77 -15.20
N PRO A 628 -14.24 28.80 -14.35
CA PRO A 628 -14.11 28.95 -12.90
C PRO A 628 -12.64 28.82 -12.47
N SER A 629 -12.19 29.78 -11.64
CA SER A 629 -10.92 29.69 -10.91
C SER A 629 -11.05 28.96 -9.57
N ASP A 630 -12.21 29.08 -8.92
CA ASP A 630 -12.52 28.44 -7.63
C ASP A 630 -13.85 27.70 -7.64
N ALA A 631 -13.98 26.69 -6.76
CA ALA A 631 -15.17 25.86 -6.63
C ALA A 631 -16.44 26.63 -6.23
N SER A 632 -16.32 27.82 -5.62
CA SER A 632 -17.44 28.68 -5.24
C SER A 632 -18.16 29.31 -6.44
N HIS A 633 -17.47 29.47 -7.57
CA HIS A 633 -18.02 30.05 -8.80
C HIS A 633 -18.74 29.01 -9.68
N ILE A 634 -18.90 27.79 -9.17
CA ILE A 634 -19.47 26.68 -9.92
C ILE A 634 -20.91 26.40 -9.50
N HIS A 635 -21.81 26.35 -10.49
CA HIS A 635 -23.20 25.95 -10.29
C HIS A 635 -23.47 24.53 -10.81
N PRO A 636 -24.16 23.66 -10.05
CA PRO A 636 -24.63 22.38 -10.56
C PRO A 636 -25.53 22.55 -11.78
N ASN A 637 -25.39 21.64 -12.75
CA ASN A 637 -26.01 21.61 -14.08
C ASN A 637 -25.59 22.73 -15.05
N SER A 638 -24.48 23.41 -14.79
CA SER A 638 -23.86 24.32 -15.77
C SER A 638 -22.89 23.55 -16.70
N VAL A 639 -22.86 23.94 -17.98
CA VAL A 639 -21.90 23.42 -18.97
C VAL A 639 -20.71 24.37 -19.05
N VAL A 640 -19.53 23.87 -18.70
CA VAL A 640 -18.29 24.64 -18.63
C VAL A 640 -17.22 24.00 -19.50
N HIS A 641 -16.49 24.82 -20.26
CA HIS A 641 -15.36 24.38 -21.06
C HIS A 641 -14.17 24.02 -20.16
N GLY A 642 -13.44 22.99 -20.52
CA GLY A 642 -12.22 22.58 -19.83
C GLY A 642 -11.36 21.73 -20.75
N TYR A 643 -10.30 21.16 -20.20
CA TYR A 643 -9.44 20.26 -20.95
C TYR A 643 -9.09 19.01 -20.15
N VAL A 644 -8.97 17.88 -20.85
CA VAL A 644 -8.62 16.60 -20.23
C VAL A 644 -7.16 16.66 -19.81
N CYS A 645 -6.89 16.51 -18.52
CA CYS A 645 -5.53 16.61 -18.00
C CYS A 645 -4.93 15.27 -17.60
N ASN A 646 -5.78 14.27 -17.29
CA ASN A 646 -5.36 12.92 -17.00
C ASN A 646 -6.50 11.93 -17.30
N ILE A 647 -6.16 10.72 -17.71
CA ILE A 647 -7.11 9.65 -18.03
C ILE A 647 -6.71 8.40 -17.24
N ILE A 648 -7.63 7.85 -16.47
CA ILE A 648 -7.46 6.60 -15.72
C ILE A 648 -8.55 5.60 -16.12
N GLU A 649 -8.38 4.32 -15.78
CA GLU A 649 -9.35 3.27 -16.16
C GLU A 649 -10.77 3.55 -15.63
N THR A 650 -10.87 4.21 -14.48
CA THR A 650 -12.15 4.50 -13.80
C THR A 650 -12.80 5.81 -14.27
N GLY A 651 -12.09 6.68 -15.01
CA GLY A 651 -12.62 7.98 -15.45
C GLY A 651 -11.60 8.97 -16.02
N CYS A 652 -12.07 10.14 -16.44
CA CYS A 652 -11.25 11.24 -16.96
C CYS A 652 -11.21 12.41 -15.98
N PHE A 653 -10.06 13.06 -15.84
CA PHE A 653 -9.91 14.31 -15.09
C PHE A 653 -9.89 15.49 -16.04
N VAL A 654 -10.81 16.43 -15.83
CA VAL A 654 -10.91 17.67 -16.59
C VAL A 654 -10.44 18.82 -15.71
N ARG A 655 -9.57 19.66 -16.25
CA ARG A 655 -9.03 20.82 -15.57
C ARG A 655 -9.62 22.11 -16.15
N PHE A 656 -9.82 23.07 -15.26
CA PHE A 656 -10.28 24.43 -15.55
C PHE A 656 -9.11 25.41 -15.37
N LEU A 657 -9.34 26.58 -14.75
CA LEU A 657 -8.27 27.51 -14.40
C LEU A 657 -7.57 27.08 -13.10
N GLY A 658 -6.27 27.37 -13.03
CA GLY A 658 -5.40 27.01 -11.92
C GLY A 658 -5.37 25.50 -11.67
N ARG A 659 -5.56 25.12 -10.40
CA ARG A 659 -5.51 23.73 -9.95
C ARG A 659 -6.88 23.07 -9.79
N LEU A 660 -7.94 23.73 -10.27
CA LEU A 660 -9.30 23.22 -10.14
C LEU A 660 -9.54 22.06 -11.12
N THR A 661 -9.79 20.87 -10.57
CA THR A 661 -10.00 19.64 -11.34
C THR A 661 -11.32 18.98 -11.00
N GLY A 662 -12.10 18.61 -12.02
CA GLY A 662 -13.27 17.77 -11.87
C GLY A 662 -13.07 16.36 -12.44
N PHE A 663 -13.78 15.40 -11.87
CA PHE A 663 -13.69 13.99 -12.22
C PHE A 663 -14.94 13.54 -12.98
N ALA A 664 -14.73 12.94 -14.15
CA ALA A 664 -15.75 12.28 -14.96
C ALA A 664 -15.61 10.76 -14.81
N PRO A 665 -16.47 10.07 -14.04
CA PRO A 665 -16.49 8.61 -14.01
C PRO A 665 -16.71 8.03 -15.42
N ARG A 666 -16.20 6.83 -15.69
CA ARG A 666 -16.37 6.15 -17.00
C ARG A 666 -17.83 6.11 -17.47
N SER A 667 -18.78 5.89 -16.56
CA SER A 667 -20.22 5.85 -16.84
C SER A 667 -20.83 7.20 -17.25
N LYS A 668 -20.12 8.30 -17.00
CA LYS A 668 -20.52 9.69 -17.27
C LYS A 668 -19.61 10.36 -18.31
N ALA A 669 -18.55 9.69 -18.76
CA ALA A 669 -17.62 10.23 -19.74
C ALA A 669 -18.06 9.99 -21.20
N VAL A 670 -18.84 8.94 -21.49
CA VAL A 670 -19.22 8.54 -22.87
C VAL A 670 -20.68 8.07 -22.91
N ASP A 671 -21.40 8.34 -24.02
CA ASP A 671 -22.79 7.92 -24.24
C ASP A 671 -22.94 6.46 -24.71
N GLY A 672 -21.88 5.82 -25.21
CA GLY A 672 -21.85 4.43 -25.66
C GLY A 672 -21.33 3.43 -24.60
N GLN A 673 -21.83 2.20 -24.60
CA GLN A 673 -21.60 1.23 -23.50
C GLN A 673 -20.33 0.35 -23.64
N ARG A 674 -19.46 0.59 -24.64
CA ARG A 674 -18.20 -0.17 -24.85
C ARG A 674 -17.12 0.68 -25.54
N ALA A 675 -16.66 1.75 -24.90
CA ALA A 675 -15.51 2.52 -25.39
C ALA A 675 -14.38 2.53 -24.35
N ASP A 676 -13.14 2.34 -24.79
CA ASP A 676 -11.94 2.58 -23.98
C ASP A 676 -11.70 4.09 -23.89
N LEU A 677 -11.59 4.62 -22.68
CA LEU A 677 -11.41 6.06 -22.46
C LEU A 677 -10.10 6.57 -23.08
N SER A 678 -9.04 5.77 -23.04
CA SER A 678 -7.74 6.09 -23.65
C SER A 678 -7.75 6.14 -25.18
N LYS A 679 -8.71 5.46 -25.83
CA LYS A 679 -8.91 5.52 -27.28
C LYS A 679 -9.86 6.65 -27.67
N THR A 680 -10.75 7.03 -26.76
CA THR A 680 -11.81 8.02 -26.98
C THR A 680 -11.35 9.45 -26.72
N TYR A 681 -10.58 9.64 -25.64
CA TYR A 681 -10.04 10.94 -25.23
C TYR A 681 -8.51 10.91 -25.23
N TYR A 682 -7.89 12.08 -25.42
CA TYR A 682 -6.44 12.26 -25.25
C TYR A 682 -6.14 13.37 -24.24
N VAL A 683 -4.98 13.28 -23.59
CA VAL A 683 -4.52 14.31 -22.66
C VAL A 683 -4.29 15.60 -23.45
N GLY A 684 -4.84 16.69 -22.94
CA GLY A 684 -4.88 17.97 -23.60
C GLY A 684 -6.12 18.22 -24.44
N GLN A 685 -7.04 17.28 -24.65
CA GLN A 685 -8.25 17.51 -25.45
C GLN A 685 -9.18 18.56 -24.83
N SER A 686 -9.70 19.49 -25.63
CA SER A 686 -10.74 20.45 -25.23
C SER A 686 -12.08 19.74 -25.09
N VAL A 687 -12.76 19.92 -23.97
CA VAL A 687 -14.04 19.26 -23.68
C VAL A 687 -15.03 20.23 -23.06
N ARG A 688 -16.32 20.02 -23.34
CA ARG A 688 -17.44 20.62 -22.61
C ARG A 688 -17.85 19.66 -21.51
N SER A 689 -17.93 20.17 -20.29
CA SER A 689 -18.26 19.38 -19.11
C SER A 689 -19.53 19.91 -18.45
N ASN A 690 -20.52 19.03 -18.27
CA ASN A 690 -21.69 19.34 -17.46
C ASN A 690 -21.41 19.00 -16.00
N ILE A 691 -21.56 19.98 -15.12
CA ILE A 691 -21.23 19.84 -13.69
C ILE A 691 -22.41 19.20 -12.99
N LEU A 692 -22.22 18.03 -12.38
CA LEU A 692 -23.32 17.30 -11.74
C LEU A 692 -23.42 17.59 -10.25
N ASP A 693 -22.27 17.62 -9.58
CA ASP A 693 -22.19 17.79 -8.13
C ASP A 693 -20.88 18.48 -7.74
N VAL A 694 -20.94 19.33 -6.72
CA VAL A 694 -19.81 20.11 -6.21
C VAL A 694 -19.80 20.00 -4.69
N ASN A 695 -18.79 19.33 -4.16
CA ASN A 695 -18.59 19.24 -2.72
C ASN A 695 -17.58 20.30 -2.27
N SER A 696 -18.06 21.34 -1.60
CA SER A 696 -17.27 22.49 -1.15
C SER A 696 -16.28 22.18 -0.02
N GLU A 697 -16.54 21.17 0.81
CA GLU A 697 -15.68 20.79 1.94
C GLU A 697 -14.45 19.98 1.50
N THR A 698 -14.63 19.12 0.49
CA THR A 698 -13.57 18.24 -0.03
C THR A 698 -12.90 18.76 -1.30
N GLY A 699 -13.42 19.83 -1.90
CA GLY A 699 -12.97 20.37 -3.18
C GLY A 699 -13.19 19.43 -4.37
N ARG A 700 -14.07 18.44 -4.24
CA ARG A 700 -14.33 17.43 -5.28
C ARG A 700 -15.49 17.87 -6.18
N ILE A 701 -15.23 17.93 -7.49
CA ILE A 701 -16.22 18.24 -8.52
C ILE A 701 -16.48 16.98 -9.34
N THR A 702 -17.75 16.58 -9.44
CA THR A 702 -18.18 15.46 -10.30
C THR A 702 -18.81 16.01 -11.56
N LEU A 703 -18.30 15.60 -12.72
CA LEU A 703 -18.77 16.09 -14.02
C LEU A 703 -19.14 14.96 -15.00
N SER A 704 -19.89 15.33 -16.04
CA SER A 704 -20.30 14.49 -17.16
C SER A 704 -19.72 15.05 -18.45
N LEU A 705 -19.18 14.17 -19.29
CA LEU A 705 -18.70 14.48 -20.65
C LEU A 705 -19.60 13.86 -21.74
N LYS A 706 -20.74 13.30 -21.35
CA LYS A 706 -21.74 12.79 -22.29
C LYS A 706 -22.21 13.87 -23.25
N GLN A 707 -22.19 13.57 -24.54
CA GLN A 707 -22.71 14.47 -25.59
C GLN A 707 -24.18 14.80 -25.34
N SER A 708 -24.96 13.83 -24.87
CA SER A 708 -26.38 14.03 -24.49
C SER A 708 -26.60 15.06 -23.37
N CYS A 709 -25.59 15.31 -22.53
CA CYS A 709 -25.64 16.28 -21.43
C CYS A 709 -24.86 17.58 -21.71
N CYS A 710 -23.92 17.55 -22.66
CA CYS A 710 -23.00 18.65 -22.96
C CYS A 710 -23.28 19.32 -24.31
N SER A 711 -24.32 18.89 -25.04
CA SER A 711 -24.75 19.46 -26.32
C SER A 711 -25.11 20.93 -26.14
N SER A 712 -24.31 21.82 -26.73
CA SER A 712 -24.56 23.25 -26.80
C SER A 712 -24.94 23.65 -28.22
N THR A 713 -25.60 24.80 -28.38
CA THR A 713 -25.86 25.40 -29.70
C THR A 713 -24.61 26.04 -30.31
N ASP A 714 -23.49 26.09 -29.59
CA ASP A 714 -22.30 26.83 -29.96
C ASP A 714 -21.45 26.15 -31.07
N ALA A 715 -21.21 26.90 -32.16
CA ALA A 715 -20.44 26.49 -33.36
C ALA A 715 -18.95 26.88 -33.31
N SER A 716 -18.44 27.31 -32.16
CA SER A 716 -17.04 27.71 -31.95
C SER A 716 -16.01 26.69 -32.44
N PHE A 717 -16.35 25.39 -32.38
CA PHE A 717 -15.46 24.31 -32.80
C PHE A 717 -15.13 24.37 -34.29
N MET A 718 -16.15 24.60 -35.13
CA MET A 718 -15.97 24.74 -36.58
C MET A 718 -15.36 26.08 -36.96
N GLN A 719 -15.70 27.11 -36.21
CA GLN A 719 -15.14 28.43 -36.42
C GLN A 719 -13.62 28.43 -36.20
N GLU A 720 -13.14 27.78 -35.13
CA GLU A 720 -11.71 27.60 -34.87
C GLU A 720 -11.00 26.85 -35.99
N HIS A 721 -11.61 25.76 -36.47
CA HIS A 721 -11.04 24.93 -37.53
C HIS A 721 -10.67 25.77 -38.76
N PHE A 722 -11.61 26.58 -39.26
CA PHE A 722 -11.39 27.40 -40.46
C PHE A 722 -10.47 28.59 -40.23
N LEU A 723 -10.56 29.27 -39.07
CA LEU A 723 -9.67 30.38 -38.73
C LEU A 723 -8.21 29.92 -38.61
N LEU A 724 -8.00 28.74 -38.03
CA LEU A 724 -6.66 28.20 -37.85
C LEU A 724 -6.09 27.65 -39.16
N GLU A 725 -6.91 27.01 -40.00
CA GLU A 725 -6.51 26.60 -41.36
C GLU A 725 -6.02 27.81 -42.18
N GLU A 726 -6.72 28.94 -42.11
CA GLU A 726 -6.32 30.19 -42.77
C GLU A 726 -5.00 30.75 -42.21
N LYS A 727 -4.82 30.75 -40.88
CA LYS A 727 -3.56 31.16 -40.25
C LYS A 727 -2.39 30.24 -40.64
N ILE A 728 -2.60 28.93 -40.68
CA ILE A 728 -1.59 27.95 -41.09
C ILE A 728 -1.20 28.20 -42.55
N ALA A 729 -2.16 28.39 -43.45
CA ALA A 729 -1.91 28.69 -44.85
C ALA A 729 -1.12 30.00 -45.04
N MET A 730 -1.48 31.06 -44.31
CA MET A 730 -0.72 32.32 -44.30
C MET A 730 0.73 32.11 -43.86
N LEU A 731 0.96 31.37 -42.77
CA LEU A 731 2.31 31.12 -42.27
C LEU A 731 3.13 30.19 -43.17
N GLN A 732 2.51 29.22 -43.84
CA GLN A 732 3.17 28.38 -44.84
C GLN A 732 3.60 29.20 -46.07
N SER A 733 2.76 30.14 -46.52
CA SER A 733 3.09 31.04 -47.63
C SER A 733 4.27 31.97 -47.32
N SER A 734 4.50 32.34 -46.05
CA SER A 734 5.66 33.17 -45.66
C SER A 734 7.03 32.48 -45.84
N LYS A 735 7.06 31.15 -46.00
CA LYS A 735 8.30 30.37 -46.25
C LYS A 735 8.73 30.39 -47.73
N HIS A 736 7.84 30.73 -48.66
CA HIS A 736 8.11 30.85 -50.11
C HIS A 736 7.83 32.30 -50.54
N ASN A 737 8.85 33.02 -51.03
CA ASN A 737 8.79 34.43 -51.48
C ASN A 737 7.38 35.06 -51.66
N GLY A 738 6.85 35.68 -50.60
CA GLY A 738 5.99 36.88 -50.56
C GLY A 738 4.73 37.05 -51.44
N SER A 739 4.40 36.20 -52.41
CA SER A 739 3.39 36.54 -53.42
C SER A 739 2.56 35.36 -53.94
N GLU A 740 2.12 34.45 -53.08
CA GLU A 740 1.43 33.20 -53.50
C GLU A 740 -0.01 33.02 -52.99
N LEU A 741 -0.66 34.00 -52.37
CA LEU A 741 -2.07 33.88 -51.92
C LEU A 741 -3.09 34.73 -52.70
N LYS A 742 -2.66 35.49 -53.72
CA LYS A 742 -3.57 36.27 -54.58
C LYS A 742 -4.62 35.42 -55.28
N TRP A 743 -4.32 34.14 -55.56
CA TRP A 743 -5.25 33.23 -56.23
C TRP A 743 -6.54 33.03 -55.44
N VAL A 744 -6.48 33.02 -54.10
CA VAL A 744 -7.65 32.82 -53.23
C VAL A 744 -8.70 33.92 -53.42
N GLU A 745 -8.29 35.13 -53.81
CA GLU A 745 -9.21 36.23 -54.13
C GLU A 745 -10.05 35.95 -55.38
N GLY A 746 -9.59 35.06 -56.27
CA GLY A 746 -10.29 34.61 -57.48
C GLY A 746 -11.31 33.48 -57.25
N PHE A 747 -11.25 32.77 -56.13
CA PHE A 747 -12.12 31.62 -55.83
C PHE A 747 -13.10 31.93 -54.69
N ILE A 748 -14.19 32.62 -55.01
CA ILE A 748 -15.26 32.93 -54.04
C ILE A 748 -16.23 31.76 -53.94
N ILE A 749 -16.53 31.30 -52.72
CA ILE A 749 -17.49 30.21 -52.49
C ILE A 749 -18.86 30.59 -53.08
N GLY A 750 -19.39 29.74 -53.97
CA GLY A 750 -20.64 29.95 -54.68
C GLY A 750 -20.55 30.74 -55.99
N SER A 751 -19.37 31.19 -56.44
CA SER A 751 -19.18 31.72 -57.80
C SER A 751 -18.91 30.62 -58.82
N VAL A 752 -19.10 30.93 -60.11
CA VAL A 752 -18.78 30.03 -61.23
C VAL A 752 -17.42 30.41 -61.80
N ILE A 753 -16.60 29.40 -62.10
CA ILE A 753 -15.28 29.56 -62.69
C ILE A 753 -15.11 28.66 -63.92
N GLU A 754 -14.31 29.12 -64.87
CA GLU A 754 -13.90 28.35 -66.04
C GLU A 754 -12.59 27.61 -65.76
N GLY A 755 -12.56 26.31 -66.05
CA GLY A 755 -11.37 25.49 -65.87
C GLY A 755 -11.28 24.41 -66.95
N LYS A 756 -10.05 23.96 -67.21
CA LYS A 756 -9.77 22.94 -68.22
C LYS A 756 -9.64 21.57 -67.57
N VAL A 757 -10.32 20.56 -68.11
CA VAL A 757 -10.22 19.20 -67.58
C VAL A 757 -8.83 18.63 -67.86
N HIS A 758 -8.11 18.29 -66.79
CA HIS A 758 -6.79 17.69 -66.88
C HIS A 758 -6.88 16.16 -66.97
N GLU A 759 -7.61 15.51 -66.06
CA GLU A 759 -7.67 14.04 -65.94
C GLU A 759 -9.00 13.59 -65.33
N SER A 760 -9.52 12.43 -65.73
CA SER A 760 -10.70 11.77 -65.15
C SER A 760 -10.32 10.44 -64.52
N ASN A 761 -10.47 10.32 -63.21
CA ASN A 761 -10.15 9.13 -62.42
C ASN A 761 -11.42 8.45 -61.89
N ASP A 762 -11.29 7.24 -61.34
CA ASP A 762 -12.40 6.45 -60.76
C ASP A 762 -13.17 7.15 -59.63
N PHE A 763 -12.62 8.24 -59.09
CA PHE A 763 -13.17 8.99 -57.96
C PHE A 763 -13.76 10.36 -58.37
N GLY A 764 -13.47 10.85 -59.58
CA GLY A 764 -13.88 12.19 -60.02
C GLY A 764 -12.99 12.79 -61.12
N VAL A 765 -13.28 14.04 -61.48
CA VAL A 765 -12.61 14.80 -62.55
C VAL A 765 -11.72 15.88 -61.94
N VAL A 766 -10.45 15.95 -62.38
CA VAL A 766 -9.47 16.97 -61.99
C VAL A 766 -9.45 18.08 -63.04
N VAL A 767 -9.53 19.32 -62.58
CA VAL A 767 -9.61 20.54 -63.38
C VAL A 767 -8.38 21.41 -63.07
N SER A 768 -7.75 21.99 -64.07
CA SER A 768 -6.69 22.98 -63.92
C SER A 768 -7.17 24.37 -64.36
N PHE A 769 -6.59 25.42 -63.78
CA PHE A 769 -6.95 26.81 -64.07
C PHE A 769 -5.79 27.50 -64.81
N GLU A 770 -6.08 28.17 -65.92
CA GLU A 770 -5.04 28.80 -66.76
C GLU A 770 -4.31 29.95 -66.05
N GLU A 771 -4.99 30.66 -65.14
CA GLU A 771 -4.41 31.76 -64.36
C GLU A 771 -3.56 31.29 -63.16
N HIS A 772 -3.72 30.03 -62.72
CA HIS A 772 -3.08 29.48 -61.52
C HIS A 772 -2.70 27.99 -61.71
N SER A 773 -1.48 27.74 -62.19
CA SER A 773 -0.97 26.38 -62.49
C SER A 773 -0.85 25.44 -61.28
N ASP A 774 -0.77 26.01 -60.08
CA ASP A 774 -0.45 25.27 -58.86
C ASP A 774 -1.70 24.92 -58.03
N VAL A 775 -2.89 25.23 -58.57
CA VAL A 775 -4.19 25.01 -57.92
C VAL A 775 -5.00 24.04 -58.76
N TYR A 776 -5.52 23.00 -58.12
CA TYR A 776 -6.32 21.98 -58.78
C TYR A 776 -7.78 22.05 -58.33
N GLY A 777 -8.70 21.96 -59.28
CA GLY A 777 -10.11 21.76 -59.03
C GLY A 777 -10.45 20.27 -59.03
N PHE A 778 -11.37 19.84 -58.17
CA PHE A 778 -11.85 18.45 -58.14
C PHE A 778 -13.37 18.39 -58.15
N ILE A 779 -13.93 17.56 -59.03
CA ILE A 779 -15.37 17.32 -59.18
C ILE A 779 -15.67 15.85 -58.93
N THR A 780 -16.39 15.55 -57.85
CA THR A 780 -16.82 14.17 -57.56
C THR A 780 -17.92 13.71 -58.53
N HIS A 781 -18.04 12.39 -58.76
CA HIS A 781 -19.10 11.84 -59.63
C HIS A 781 -20.53 12.28 -59.26
N HIS A 782 -20.81 12.44 -57.96
CA HIS A 782 -22.11 12.93 -57.49
C HIS A 782 -22.38 14.39 -57.95
N GLN A 783 -21.32 15.19 -58.08
CA GLN A 783 -21.40 16.60 -58.50
C GLN A 783 -21.37 16.78 -60.03
N LEU A 784 -21.11 15.73 -60.81
CA LEU A 784 -21.23 15.73 -62.28
C LEU A 784 -22.69 15.67 -62.75
N ALA A 785 -23.61 15.15 -61.92
CA ALA A 785 -25.05 15.04 -62.20
C ALA A 785 -25.41 14.47 -63.60
N GLY A 786 -24.60 13.52 -64.09
CA GLY A 786 -24.82 12.85 -65.38
C GLY A 786 -24.16 13.50 -66.59
N ALA A 787 -23.38 14.57 -66.43
CA ALA A 787 -22.58 15.17 -67.51
C ALA A 787 -21.31 14.33 -67.79
N THR A 788 -21.12 13.92 -69.05
CA THR A 788 -19.89 13.26 -69.53
C THR A 788 -18.90 14.31 -70.02
N VAL A 789 -17.71 14.35 -69.44
CA VAL A 789 -16.69 15.37 -69.73
C VAL A 789 -15.43 14.71 -70.28
N GLU A 790 -14.95 15.17 -71.45
CA GLU A 790 -13.74 14.65 -72.10
C GLU A 790 -12.48 15.41 -71.65
N SER A 791 -11.36 14.71 -71.52
CA SER A 791 -10.07 15.30 -71.14
C SER A 791 -9.64 16.41 -72.09
N GLY A 792 -9.36 17.61 -71.56
CA GLY A 792 -8.97 18.80 -72.31
C GLY A 792 -10.11 19.77 -72.65
N SER A 793 -11.37 19.43 -72.34
CA SER A 793 -12.51 20.34 -72.50
C SER A 793 -12.51 21.47 -71.45
N VAL A 794 -13.03 22.64 -71.83
CA VAL A 794 -13.23 23.78 -70.92
C VAL A 794 -14.64 23.68 -70.33
N ILE A 795 -14.74 23.69 -69.00
CA ILE A 795 -16.00 23.56 -68.27
C ILE A 795 -16.24 24.75 -67.34
N GLN A 796 -17.50 25.15 -67.21
CA GLN A 796 -17.97 26.13 -66.22
C GLN A 796 -18.51 25.37 -65.00
N ALA A 797 -17.86 25.51 -63.85
CA ALA A 797 -18.25 24.83 -62.62
C ALA A 797 -18.42 25.81 -61.46
N ALA A 798 -19.38 25.51 -60.57
CA ALA A 798 -19.62 26.29 -59.36
C ALA A 798 -18.68 25.85 -58.23
N ILE A 799 -18.11 26.81 -57.51
CA ILE A 799 -17.20 26.56 -56.38
C ILE A 799 -18.02 26.22 -55.14
N LEU A 800 -17.82 25.00 -54.61
CA LEU A 800 -18.50 24.53 -53.40
C LEU A 800 -17.64 24.75 -52.15
N ASP A 801 -16.34 24.54 -52.24
CA ASP A 801 -15.40 24.75 -51.13
C ASP A 801 -13.96 24.97 -51.62
N VAL A 802 -13.14 25.60 -50.77
CA VAL A 802 -11.73 25.88 -51.05
C VAL A 802 -10.87 25.41 -49.88
N ALA A 803 -10.07 24.36 -50.10
CA ALA A 803 -9.09 23.86 -49.13
C ALA A 803 -7.78 24.62 -49.31
N LYS A 804 -7.56 25.65 -48.48
CA LYS A 804 -6.45 26.61 -48.64
C LYS A 804 -5.09 25.96 -48.37
N ALA A 805 -5.02 25.01 -47.44
CA ALA A 805 -3.79 24.31 -47.09
C ALA A 805 -3.34 23.30 -48.17
N GLU A 806 -4.29 22.69 -48.89
CA GLU A 806 -4.04 21.64 -49.89
C GLU A 806 -4.00 22.17 -51.33
N ARG A 807 -4.27 23.48 -51.54
CA ARG A 807 -4.42 24.11 -52.86
C ARG A 807 -5.45 23.41 -53.77
N LEU A 808 -6.54 22.93 -53.15
CA LEU A 808 -7.60 22.17 -53.81
C LEU A 808 -8.93 22.93 -53.75
N VAL A 809 -9.65 22.99 -54.88
CA VAL A 809 -10.97 23.63 -55.00
C VAL A 809 -12.02 22.59 -55.35
N ASP A 810 -13.03 22.44 -54.52
CA ASP A 810 -14.15 21.53 -54.79
C ASP A 810 -15.18 22.21 -55.69
N LEU A 811 -15.50 21.57 -56.81
CA LEU A 811 -16.33 22.11 -57.88
C LEU A 811 -17.58 21.27 -58.14
N SER A 812 -18.64 21.88 -58.70
CA SER A 812 -19.87 21.19 -59.10
C SER A 812 -20.39 21.65 -60.46
N LEU A 813 -20.89 20.69 -61.25
CA LEU A 813 -21.53 20.90 -62.55
C LEU A 813 -23.07 20.81 -62.48
N LYS A 814 -23.65 20.67 -61.28
CA LYS A 814 -25.11 20.66 -61.12
C LYS A 814 -25.70 21.99 -61.62
N THR A 815 -26.65 21.91 -62.54
CA THR A 815 -27.31 23.07 -63.16
C THR A 815 -27.90 24.03 -62.12
N VAL A 816 -28.39 23.49 -61.02
CA VAL A 816 -28.95 24.21 -59.86
C VAL A 816 -27.99 25.27 -59.27
N PHE A 817 -26.67 24.99 -59.23
CA PHE A 817 -25.68 25.95 -58.72
C PHE A 817 -25.22 26.97 -59.77
N ILE A 818 -25.28 26.59 -61.06
CA ILE A 818 -24.88 27.43 -62.19
C ILE A 818 -25.99 28.46 -62.52
N ASP A 819 -27.26 28.05 -62.47
CA ASP A 819 -28.41 28.91 -62.73
C ASP A 819 -28.54 30.03 -61.69
N ARG A 820 -28.15 29.76 -60.43
CA ARG A 820 -28.02 30.78 -59.37
C ARG A 820 -27.09 31.94 -59.78
N PHE A 821 -25.99 31.65 -60.46
CA PHE A 821 -25.06 32.67 -60.93
C PHE A 821 -25.63 33.47 -62.12
N ARG A 822 -26.39 32.81 -63.00
CA ARG A 822 -27.10 33.47 -64.12
C ARG A 822 -28.19 34.41 -63.62
N GLU A 823 -28.95 34.03 -62.59
CA GLU A 823 -29.96 34.88 -61.94
C GLU A 823 -29.35 36.05 -61.12
N ALA A 824 -28.18 35.85 -60.51
CA ALA A 824 -27.47 36.91 -59.81
C ALA A 824 -26.92 38.00 -60.75
N ASN A 825 -26.53 37.63 -61.98
CA ASN A 825 -26.03 38.57 -63.00
C ASN A 825 -27.14 39.30 -63.78
N SER A 826 -28.30 38.68 -64.01
CA SER A 826 -29.45 39.36 -64.65
C SER A 826 -30.01 40.50 -63.78
N ASN A 827 -29.87 40.40 -62.44
CA ASN A 827 -30.27 41.45 -61.49
C ASN A 827 -29.31 42.64 -61.36
N ARG A 828 -28.10 42.60 -61.97
CA ARG A 828 -27.16 43.74 -61.94
C ARG A 828 -27.40 44.79 -63.03
N GLN A 829 -28.16 44.48 -64.09
CA GLN A 829 -28.46 45.45 -65.16
C GLN A 829 -29.90 46.03 -65.13
N ALA A 830 -30.75 45.61 -64.21
CA ALA A 830 -32.15 46.05 -64.14
C ALA A 830 -32.57 46.65 -62.79
N GLN A 831 -31.78 47.57 -62.23
CA GLN A 831 -32.26 48.47 -61.16
C GLN A 831 -32.55 49.88 -61.70
N LYS A 832 -33.67 50.01 -62.42
CA LYS A 832 -34.52 51.21 -62.38
C LYS A 832 -35.94 50.82 -62.82
N LYS A 833 -36.88 50.88 -61.86
CA LYS A 833 -38.33 50.59 -61.93
C LYS A 833 -38.71 49.09 -61.95
N LYS A 834 -39.18 48.55 -60.81
CA LYS A 834 -40.59 48.51 -60.36
C LYS A 834 -40.73 47.47 -59.23
N ARG A 835 -41.13 47.90 -58.04
CA ARG A 835 -41.59 47.04 -56.93
C ARG A 835 -42.79 46.19 -57.39
N LYS A 836 -42.68 44.87 -57.37
CA LYS A 836 -43.66 43.94 -56.73
C LYS A 836 -43.32 42.46 -57.02
N ARG A 837 -43.34 41.68 -55.93
CA ARG A 837 -43.55 40.22 -55.80
C ARG A 837 -42.43 39.29 -56.31
N GLU A 838 -41.51 38.97 -55.42
CA GLU A 838 -41.37 37.65 -54.79
C GLU A 838 -40.48 37.82 -53.54
N ALA A 839 -40.95 37.36 -52.39
CA ALA A 839 -40.26 37.54 -51.13
C ALA A 839 -39.19 36.45 -50.98
N SER A 840 -37.92 36.79 -51.21
CA SER A 840 -36.82 35.97 -50.70
C SER A 840 -36.92 35.92 -49.18
N LYS A 841 -37.10 34.71 -48.61
CA LYS A 841 -37.02 34.53 -47.15
C LYS A 841 -35.58 34.81 -46.74
N ASP A 842 -35.36 35.87 -45.96
CA ASP A 842 -34.04 36.13 -45.37
C ASP A 842 -33.70 35.08 -44.30
N LEU A 843 -32.46 34.62 -44.29
CA LEU A 843 -31.98 33.55 -43.41
C LEU A 843 -31.65 34.12 -42.01
N GLY A 844 -32.37 33.67 -40.98
CA GLY A 844 -32.16 34.11 -39.59
C GLY A 844 -31.19 33.22 -38.80
N VAL A 845 -30.41 33.80 -37.89
CA VAL A 845 -29.59 33.04 -36.92
C VAL A 845 -30.51 32.27 -35.96
N HIS A 846 -30.14 31.05 -35.59
CA HIS A 846 -30.89 30.05 -34.83
C HIS A 846 -32.13 29.46 -35.51
N GLN A 847 -32.30 29.71 -36.82
CA GLN A 847 -33.39 29.11 -37.58
C GLN A 847 -33.07 27.66 -37.97
N THR A 848 -34.02 26.74 -37.76
CA THR A 848 -33.91 25.37 -38.26
C THR A 848 -34.32 25.30 -39.73
N VAL A 849 -33.46 24.72 -40.55
CA VAL A 849 -33.59 24.64 -42.00
C VAL A 849 -33.31 23.22 -42.49
N ASN A 850 -33.95 22.83 -43.58
CA ASN A 850 -33.64 21.57 -44.28
C ASN A 850 -32.43 21.81 -45.20
N ALA A 851 -31.43 20.93 -45.10
CA ALA A 851 -30.20 21.00 -45.86
C ALA A 851 -29.91 19.67 -46.56
N ILE A 852 -29.22 19.69 -47.69
CA ILE A 852 -28.82 18.50 -48.46
C ILE A 852 -27.31 18.37 -48.39
N VAL A 853 -26.80 17.17 -48.10
CA VAL A 853 -25.36 16.88 -48.07
C VAL A 853 -24.80 16.85 -49.49
N GLU A 854 -23.90 17.77 -49.83
CA GLU A 854 -23.28 17.86 -51.15
C GLU A 854 -21.89 17.18 -51.18
N ILE A 855 -21.07 17.46 -50.16
CA ILE A 855 -19.71 16.89 -50.01
C ILE A 855 -19.53 16.45 -48.55
N VAL A 856 -18.97 15.26 -48.38
CA VAL A 856 -18.56 14.70 -47.08
C VAL A 856 -17.05 14.78 -46.98
N LYS A 857 -16.53 15.62 -46.09
CA LYS A 857 -15.09 15.69 -45.76
C LYS A 857 -14.83 15.03 -44.40
N GLU A 858 -13.54 14.85 -44.08
CA GLU A 858 -13.12 14.15 -42.86
C GLU A 858 -13.62 14.82 -41.57
N ASN A 859 -13.62 16.16 -41.49
CA ASN A 859 -14.00 16.90 -40.27
C ASN A 859 -15.33 17.65 -40.37
N TYR A 860 -15.82 17.93 -41.58
CA TYR A 860 -17.04 18.72 -41.83
C TYR A 860 -17.79 18.29 -43.09
N LEU A 861 -19.04 18.73 -43.20
CA LEU A 861 -19.92 18.53 -44.34
C LEU A 861 -20.15 19.85 -45.05
N VAL A 862 -20.21 19.80 -46.38
CA VAL A 862 -20.70 20.89 -47.23
C VAL A 862 -22.16 20.60 -47.56
N LEU A 863 -23.04 21.51 -47.14
CA LEU A 863 -24.49 21.37 -47.24
C LEU A 863 -25.07 22.46 -48.16
N SER A 864 -26.07 22.11 -48.96
CA SER A 864 -26.87 23.10 -49.71
C SER A 864 -28.23 23.31 -49.03
N LEU A 865 -28.76 24.54 -49.07
CA LEU A 865 -30.05 24.91 -48.49
C LEU A 865 -31.09 25.17 -49.61
N PRO A 866 -31.92 24.20 -50.00
CA PRO A 866 -32.85 24.35 -51.12
C PRO A 866 -33.88 25.47 -50.92
N GLU A 867 -34.37 25.65 -49.70
CA GLU A 867 -35.37 26.69 -49.35
C GLU A 867 -34.80 28.13 -49.41
N TYR A 868 -33.48 28.28 -49.55
CA TYR A 868 -32.77 29.56 -49.52
C TYR A 868 -31.77 29.66 -50.69
N ASN A 869 -32.29 29.54 -51.92
CA ASN A 869 -31.53 29.64 -53.18
C ASN A 869 -30.27 28.74 -53.22
N HIS A 870 -30.36 27.52 -52.69
CA HIS A 870 -29.26 26.56 -52.63
C HIS A 870 -27.97 27.14 -52.02
N SER A 871 -28.12 28.00 -51.01
CA SER A 871 -26.98 28.58 -50.29
C SER A 871 -26.13 27.48 -49.64
N ILE A 872 -24.81 27.63 -49.72
CA ILE A 872 -23.85 26.66 -49.20
C ILE A 872 -23.58 26.96 -47.73
N GLY A 873 -23.69 25.95 -46.88
CA GLY A 873 -23.37 26.01 -45.46
C GLY A 873 -22.52 24.82 -45.01
N TYR A 874 -21.82 25.00 -43.90
CA TYR A 874 -20.83 24.05 -43.40
C TYR A 874 -21.23 23.57 -42.02
N ALA A 875 -21.20 22.26 -41.79
CA ALA A 875 -21.52 21.68 -40.49
C ALA A 875 -20.45 20.67 -40.05
N SER A 876 -20.12 20.65 -38.75
CA SER A 876 -19.17 19.67 -38.24
C SER A 876 -19.76 18.27 -38.20
N VAL A 877 -18.92 17.27 -38.45
CA VAL A 877 -19.24 15.85 -38.22
C VAL A 877 -19.03 15.49 -36.73
N SER A 878 -18.18 16.25 -36.03
CA SER A 878 -17.79 15.99 -34.63
C SER A 878 -17.98 17.22 -33.74
N ASP A 879 -18.04 17.00 -32.42
CA ASP A 879 -18.05 18.05 -31.40
C ASP A 879 -16.79 17.90 -30.52
N TYR A 880 -16.53 18.88 -29.64
CA TYR A 880 -15.38 18.89 -28.73
C TYR A 880 -15.15 17.55 -28.02
N ASN A 881 -16.22 16.93 -27.53
CA ASN A 881 -16.13 15.67 -26.78
C ASN A 881 -16.04 14.45 -27.69
N THR A 882 -16.40 14.56 -28.98
CA THR A 882 -16.58 13.41 -29.89
C THR A 882 -15.55 13.29 -31.00
N GLN A 883 -14.44 14.04 -30.96
CA GLN A 883 -13.41 14.08 -32.01
C GLN A 883 -12.93 12.70 -32.51
N LYS A 884 -12.76 11.70 -31.62
CA LYS A 884 -12.29 10.34 -31.98
C LYS A 884 -13.39 9.28 -32.03
N PHE A 885 -14.66 9.67 -31.98
CA PHE A 885 -15.76 8.70 -32.08
C PHE A 885 -15.91 8.20 -33.52
N PRO A 886 -16.40 6.96 -33.73
CA PRO A 886 -16.71 6.49 -35.07
C PRO A 886 -17.72 7.44 -35.72
N GLN A 887 -17.30 8.04 -36.83
CA GLN A 887 -18.07 9.06 -37.53
C GLN A 887 -19.38 8.48 -38.04
N LYS A 888 -20.46 9.26 -37.95
CA LYS A 888 -21.72 8.90 -38.62
C LYS A 888 -21.47 8.97 -40.13
N GLN A 889 -21.73 7.87 -40.84
CA GLN A 889 -21.63 7.83 -42.29
C GLN A 889 -22.77 8.66 -42.89
N PHE A 890 -22.42 9.77 -43.54
CA PHE A 890 -23.34 10.57 -44.34
C PHE A 890 -23.16 10.20 -45.81
N LEU A 891 -24.25 10.17 -46.56
CA LEU A 891 -24.23 9.91 -48.00
C LEU A 891 -24.49 11.20 -48.78
N ASN A 892 -23.81 11.38 -49.89
CA ASN A 892 -24.05 12.52 -50.78
C ASN A 892 -25.50 12.48 -51.30
N GLY A 893 -26.23 13.60 -51.19
CA GLY A 893 -27.65 13.73 -51.51
C GLY A 893 -28.60 13.48 -50.33
N GLN A 894 -28.10 13.10 -49.15
CA GLN A 894 -28.95 12.90 -47.96
C GLN A 894 -29.53 14.24 -47.45
N SER A 895 -30.83 14.26 -47.15
CA SER A 895 -31.48 15.40 -46.48
C SER A 895 -31.27 15.35 -44.96
N VAL A 896 -30.80 16.46 -44.40
CA VAL A 896 -30.49 16.63 -42.97
C VAL A 896 -31.12 17.92 -42.44
N ILE A 897 -31.52 17.90 -41.17
CA ILE A 897 -32.04 19.11 -40.50
C ILE A 897 -30.88 19.80 -39.79
N ALA A 898 -30.63 21.05 -40.13
CA ALA A 898 -29.57 21.86 -39.54
C ALA A 898 -30.12 23.16 -38.96
N THR A 899 -29.43 23.73 -37.99
CA THR A 899 -29.73 25.04 -37.42
C THR A 899 -28.68 26.04 -37.87
N VAL A 900 -29.10 27.19 -38.38
CA VAL A 900 -28.19 28.27 -38.79
C VAL A 900 -27.56 28.89 -37.56
N MET A 901 -26.23 28.84 -37.44
CA MET A 901 -25.52 29.33 -36.24
C MET A 901 -24.78 30.63 -36.47
N ALA A 902 -24.14 30.80 -37.62
CA ALA A 902 -23.45 32.04 -37.96
C ALA A 902 -23.56 32.33 -39.45
N LEU A 903 -23.86 33.58 -39.78
CA LEU A 903 -23.88 34.07 -41.16
C LEU A 903 -22.45 34.32 -41.67
N PRO A 904 -22.23 34.32 -43.00
CA PRO A 904 -20.94 34.63 -43.60
C PRO A 904 -20.37 35.96 -43.09
N SER A 905 -19.24 35.92 -42.40
CA SER A 905 -18.55 37.08 -41.82
C SER A 905 -17.04 36.86 -41.81
N SER A 906 -16.25 37.92 -41.59
CA SER A 906 -14.79 37.77 -41.44
C SER A 906 -14.42 36.85 -40.28
N SER A 907 -15.21 36.83 -39.20
CA SER A 907 -15.06 35.91 -38.07
C SER A 907 -15.33 34.44 -38.41
N THR A 908 -16.00 34.13 -39.51
CA THR A 908 -16.27 32.75 -39.99
C THR A 908 -15.53 32.43 -41.28
N ALA A 909 -14.49 33.20 -41.62
CA ALA A 909 -13.76 33.09 -42.88
C ALA A 909 -14.68 33.14 -44.14
N GLY A 910 -15.79 33.89 -44.05
CA GLY A 910 -16.76 34.04 -45.15
C GLY A 910 -17.71 32.84 -45.34
N ARG A 911 -17.72 31.87 -44.42
CA ARG A 911 -18.56 30.66 -44.50
C ARG A 911 -19.84 30.78 -43.66
N LEU A 912 -20.94 30.19 -44.14
CA LEU A 912 -22.20 30.01 -43.41
C LEU A 912 -22.07 28.76 -42.51
N LEU A 913 -22.17 28.92 -41.18
CA LEU A 913 -22.01 27.81 -40.25
C LEU A 913 -23.37 27.25 -39.82
N LEU A 914 -23.51 25.93 -39.92
CA LEU A 914 -24.70 25.16 -39.62
C LEU A 914 -24.40 24.11 -38.52
N LEU A 915 -25.37 23.86 -37.65
CA LEU A 915 -25.29 22.80 -36.63
C LEU A 915 -26.32 21.71 -36.93
N LEU A 916 -25.87 20.48 -37.13
CA LEU A 916 -26.75 19.33 -37.38
C LEU A 916 -27.60 19.02 -36.13
N LYS A 917 -28.92 18.93 -36.31
CA LYS A 917 -29.80 18.46 -35.24
C LYS A 917 -29.68 16.94 -35.16
N ALA A 918 -29.34 16.41 -33.99
CA ALA A 918 -29.29 14.97 -33.79
C ALA A 918 -30.66 14.37 -34.14
N ILE A 919 -30.71 13.52 -35.17
CA ILE A 919 -31.89 12.72 -35.52
C ILE A 919 -32.22 11.89 -34.28
N SER A 920 -33.28 12.25 -33.57
CA SER A 920 -33.91 11.34 -32.64
C SER A 920 -34.45 10.18 -33.48
N GLU A 921 -34.00 8.95 -33.22
CA GLU A 921 -34.64 7.73 -33.72
C GLU A 921 -36.09 7.64 -33.19
N THR A 922 -36.99 8.37 -33.84
CA THR A 922 -38.44 8.23 -33.81
C THR A 922 -38.97 9.24 -34.82
N GLU A 923 -39.37 8.75 -35.99
CA GLU A 923 -40.59 9.11 -36.73
C GLU A 923 -40.43 8.79 -38.21
N THR A 924 -40.99 7.64 -38.63
CA THR A 924 -41.53 7.49 -39.98
C THR A 924 -42.91 6.83 -39.92
N SER A 925 -43.86 7.53 -40.54
CA SER A 925 -45.15 7.10 -41.07
C SER A 925 -46.33 6.88 -40.11
N SER A 926 -47.25 7.82 -40.27
CA SER A 926 -48.65 7.85 -39.85
C SER A 926 -49.48 6.61 -40.25
N SER A 927 -50.33 6.15 -39.34
CA SER A 927 -51.77 5.97 -39.64
C SER A 927 -52.61 6.04 -38.36
N LYS A 928 -53.78 6.66 -38.51
CA LYS A 928 -54.73 7.07 -37.47
C LYS A 928 -55.30 5.88 -36.70
N ARG A 929 -55.10 5.82 -35.37
CA ARG A 929 -56.13 5.39 -34.41
C ARG A 929 -55.70 5.70 -32.97
N ALA A 930 -56.45 6.59 -32.34
CA ALA A 930 -56.43 6.76 -30.89
C ALA A 930 -56.79 5.42 -30.22
N LYS A 931 -55.89 4.86 -29.41
CA LYS A 931 -56.22 3.84 -28.40
C LYS A 931 -55.45 4.13 -27.12
N LYS A 932 -56.22 4.44 -26.06
CA LYS A 932 -55.90 4.40 -24.63
C LYS A 932 -54.51 3.81 -24.30
N LYS A 933 -53.57 4.65 -23.87
CA LYS A 933 -52.41 4.17 -23.09
C LYS A 933 -52.94 3.72 -21.73
N SER A 934 -53.12 2.41 -21.53
CA SER A 934 -53.22 1.84 -20.19
C SER A 934 -51.86 2.02 -19.50
N SER A 935 -51.79 2.85 -18.45
CA SER A 935 -50.62 2.89 -17.60
C SER A 935 -50.60 1.61 -16.78
N TYR A 936 -49.51 0.86 -16.83
CA TYR A 936 -49.28 -0.29 -15.95
C TYR A 936 -48.50 0.23 -14.73
N ASP A 937 -49.04 0.01 -13.54
CA ASP A 937 -48.42 0.39 -12.27
C ASP A 937 -47.90 -0.85 -11.52
N VAL A 938 -46.93 -0.64 -10.62
CA VAL A 938 -46.37 -1.69 -9.76
C VAL A 938 -47.50 -2.35 -8.94
N GLY A 939 -47.59 -3.68 -8.98
CA GLY A 939 -48.67 -4.47 -8.38
C GLY A 939 -49.70 -5.02 -9.39
N SER A 940 -49.73 -4.51 -10.62
CA SER A 940 -50.69 -4.95 -11.66
C SER A 940 -50.37 -6.36 -12.20
N LEU A 941 -51.40 -7.15 -12.47
CA LEU A 941 -51.32 -8.43 -13.17
C LEU A 941 -51.28 -8.20 -14.69
N VAL A 942 -50.29 -8.77 -15.38
CA VAL A 942 -50.14 -8.67 -16.83
C VAL A 942 -49.95 -10.04 -17.47
N GLN A 943 -50.58 -10.24 -18.63
CA GLN A 943 -50.28 -11.40 -19.48
C GLN A 943 -49.10 -11.06 -20.39
N ALA A 944 -48.06 -11.88 -20.31
CA ALA A 944 -46.79 -11.64 -20.98
C ALA A 944 -46.32 -12.86 -21.76
N GLU A 945 -45.82 -12.64 -22.97
CA GLU A 945 -45.33 -13.69 -23.87
C GLU A 945 -43.81 -13.88 -23.69
N ILE A 946 -43.35 -15.12 -23.58
CA ILE A 946 -41.92 -15.45 -23.41
C ILE A 946 -41.17 -15.24 -24.73
N THR A 947 -40.27 -14.26 -24.78
CA THR A 947 -39.49 -13.95 -25.98
C THR A 947 -38.12 -14.62 -26.00
N GLU A 948 -37.48 -14.78 -24.84
CA GLU A 948 -36.14 -15.35 -24.74
C GLU A 948 -35.99 -16.06 -23.39
N ILE A 949 -35.49 -17.30 -23.41
CA ILE A 949 -35.22 -18.09 -22.21
C ILE A 949 -33.70 -18.12 -22.00
N LYS A 950 -33.23 -17.50 -20.91
CA LYS A 950 -31.82 -17.58 -20.50
C LYS A 950 -31.68 -18.41 -19.23
N PRO A 951 -30.46 -18.88 -18.89
CA PRO A 951 -30.26 -19.77 -17.74
C PRO A 951 -30.75 -19.25 -16.38
N LEU A 952 -30.83 -17.92 -16.19
CA LEU A 952 -31.19 -17.29 -14.90
C LEU A 952 -32.31 -16.24 -15.02
N GLU A 953 -32.73 -15.92 -16.25
CA GLU A 953 -33.79 -14.94 -16.50
C GLU A 953 -34.68 -15.36 -17.69
N LEU A 954 -35.99 -15.17 -17.56
CA LEU A 954 -36.92 -15.18 -18.69
C LEU A 954 -37.14 -13.75 -19.14
N ARG A 955 -36.99 -13.48 -20.43
CA ARG A 955 -37.43 -12.22 -21.02
C ARG A 955 -38.79 -12.39 -21.63
N LEU A 956 -39.66 -11.45 -21.30
CA LEU A 956 -41.05 -11.44 -21.68
C LEU A 956 -41.37 -10.15 -22.42
N LYS A 957 -42.40 -10.19 -23.27
CA LYS A 957 -42.99 -8.99 -23.86
C LYS A 957 -44.46 -8.93 -23.48
N PHE A 958 -44.92 -7.75 -23.08
CA PHE A 958 -46.33 -7.51 -22.79
C PHE A 958 -46.71 -6.10 -23.25
N GLY A 959 -47.94 -5.91 -23.72
CA GLY A 959 -48.38 -4.63 -24.27
C GLY A 959 -47.53 -4.11 -25.44
N ILE A 960 -47.64 -2.80 -25.74
CA ILE A 960 -46.97 -2.15 -26.87
C ILE A 960 -45.59 -1.63 -26.41
N GLY A 961 -44.54 -2.42 -26.67
CA GLY A 961 -43.15 -2.01 -26.43
C GLY A 961 -42.63 -2.21 -24.99
N PHE A 962 -43.42 -2.81 -24.09
CA PHE A 962 -42.92 -3.18 -22.77
C PHE A 962 -42.28 -4.55 -22.77
N HIS A 963 -41.13 -4.63 -22.12
CA HIS A 963 -40.35 -5.84 -21.98
C HIS A 963 -40.21 -6.11 -20.49
N GLY A 964 -40.40 -7.35 -20.08
CA GLY A 964 -40.30 -7.77 -18.71
C GLY A 964 -39.18 -8.78 -18.52
N ARG A 965 -38.64 -8.87 -17.31
CA ARG A 965 -37.75 -9.95 -16.90
C ARG A 965 -38.33 -10.67 -15.68
N ILE A 966 -38.23 -11.99 -15.68
CA ILE A 966 -38.46 -12.83 -14.50
C ILE A 966 -37.13 -13.47 -14.13
N HIS A 967 -36.67 -13.24 -12.90
CA HIS A 967 -35.49 -13.92 -12.36
C HIS A 967 -35.85 -15.36 -11.95
N ILE A 968 -34.93 -16.32 -12.04
CA ILE A 968 -35.18 -17.73 -11.72
C ILE A 968 -35.75 -17.97 -10.30
N THR A 969 -35.46 -17.08 -9.35
CA THR A 969 -35.96 -17.12 -7.97
C THR A 969 -37.42 -16.64 -7.82
N GLU A 970 -38.06 -16.18 -8.89
CA GLU A 970 -39.41 -15.59 -8.92
C GLU A 970 -40.42 -16.47 -9.68
N VAL A 971 -40.08 -17.75 -9.83
CA VAL A 971 -40.83 -18.73 -10.62
C VAL A 971 -41.70 -19.65 -9.75
N ASN A 972 -41.19 -20.10 -8.61
CA ASN A 972 -41.87 -21.05 -7.73
C ASN A 972 -41.68 -20.66 -6.25
N ASP A 973 -42.64 -21.04 -5.41
CA ASP A 973 -42.66 -20.79 -3.95
C ASP A 973 -42.26 -22.03 -3.14
N ASP A 974 -42.43 -23.24 -3.69
CA ASP A 974 -42.21 -24.48 -2.93
C ASP A 974 -40.72 -24.78 -2.74
N LYS A 975 -40.27 -24.71 -1.47
CA LYS A 975 -38.91 -25.03 -1.03
C LYS A 975 -38.65 -26.55 -0.88
N SER A 976 -39.66 -27.40 -1.10
CA SER A 976 -39.61 -28.85 -0.88
C SER A 976 -39.49 -29.69 -2.16
N ASN A 977 -39.91 -29.18 -3.32
CA ASN A 977 -39.80 -29.88 -4.61
C ASN A 977 -38.87 -29.12 -5.57
N VAL A 978 -37.57 -29.45 -5.49
CA VAL A 978 -36.54 -28.84 -6.34
C VAL A 978 -36.49 -29.59 -7.67
N VAL A 979 -37.18 -29.06 -8.68
CA VAL A 979 -37.09 -29.55 -10.06
C VAL A 979 -35.77 -29.07 -10.67
N GLU A 980 -34.93 -29.98 -11.16
CA GLU A 980 -33.72 -29.60 -11.91
C GLU A 980 -34.13 -28.86 -13.20
N ASN A 981 -33.61 -27.64 -13.37
CA ASN A 981 -33.88 -26.73 -14.50
C ASN A 981 -35.34 -26.25 -14.64
N LEU A 982 -35.79 -25.35 -13.75
CA LEU A 982 -37.15 -24.74 -13.77
C LEU A 982 -37.58 -24.13 -15.12
N PHE A 983 -36.64 -23.63 -15.92
CA PHE A 983 -36.95 -23.02 -17.21
C PHE A 983 -37.20 -24.02 -18.36
N SER A 984 -36.92 -25.31 -18.16
CA SER A 984 -37.19 -26.36 -19.16
C SER A 984 -38.67 -26.56 -19.46
N ASN A 985 -39.54 -26.22 -18.50
CA ASN A 985 -40.99 -26.33 -18.62
C ASN A 985 -41.63 -25.18 -19.42
N PHE A 986 -40.86 -24.15 -19.79
CA PHE A 986 -41.34 -22.98 -20.51
C PHE A 986 -40.85 -22.99 -21.96
N LYS A 987 -41.70 -22.59 -22.90
CA LYS A 987 -41.36 -22.49 -24.33
C LYS A 987 -41.40 -21.05 -24.81
N ILE A 988 -40.51 -20.69 -25.74
CA ILE A 988 -40.51 -19.39 -26.41
C ILE A 988 -41.84 -19.26 -27.18
N GLY A 989 -42.57 -18.15 -26.95
CA GLY A 989 -43.91 -17.88 -27.48
C GLY A 989 -45.07 -18.24 -26.53
N GLN A 990 -44.81 -18.89 -25.38
CA GLN A 990 -45.84 -19.20 -24.39
C GLN A 990 -46.27 -17.94 -23.62
N THR A 991 -47.57 -17.78 -23.37
CA THR A 991 -48.12 -16.68 -22.56
C THR A 991 -48.26 -17.10 -21.10
N VAL A 992 -47.72 -16.26 -20.20
CA VAL A 992 -47.74 -16.47 -18.74
C VAL A 992 -48.35 -15.26 -18.05
N THR A 993 -49.16 -15.51 -17.01
CA THR A 993 -49.73 -14.45 -16.16
C THR A 993 -48.74 -14.10 -15.07
N ALA A 994 -48.20 -12.88 -15.10
CA ALA A 994 -47.16 -12.43 -14.19
C ALA A 994 -47.54 -11.10 -13.52
N ARG A 995 -47.12 -10.88 -12.28
CA ARG A 995 -47.35 -9.63 -11.55
C ARG A 995 -46.13 -8.71 -11.63
N ILE A 996 -46.35 -7.41 -11.84
CA ILE A 996 -45.29 -6.40 -11.83
C ILE A 996 -44.85 -6.12 -10.38
N ILE A 997 -43.64 -6.54 -10.01
CA ILE A 997 -43.06 -6.30 -8.67
C ILE A 997 -42.37 -4.94 -8.60
N ALA A 998 -41.62 -4.58 -9.64
CA ALA A 998 -40.84 -3.35 -9.62
C ALA A 998 -40.63 -2.80 -11.03
N LYS A 999 -40.61 -1.47 -11.11
CA LYS A 999 -40.08 -0.75 -12.26
C LYS A 999 -38.58 -0.58 -11.99
N SER A 1000 -37.74 -1.20 -12.81
CA SER A 1000 -36.29 -1.16 -12.61
C SER A 1000 -35.76 0.29 -12.57
N ASN A 1001 -35.45 0.79 -11.36
CA ASN A 1001 -34.69 2.02 -11.14
C ASN A 1001 -33.19 1.67 -11.01
N LYS A 1002 -32.61 1.21 -12.11
CA LYS A 1002 -31.15 1.21 -12.30
C LYS A 1002 -30.86 1.83 -13.66
N PRO A 1003 -29.88 2.75 -13.75
CA PRO A 1003 -29.54 3.41 -14.99
C PRO A 1003 -28.63 2.49 -15.81
N ASP A 1004 -29.18 1.39 -16.31
CA ASP A 1004 -28.58 0.59 -17.38
C ASP A 1004 -29.13 1.08 -18.72
N MET A 1005 -28.25 1.17 -19.72
CA MET A 1005 -28.52 1.80 -21.02
C MET A 1005 -29.63 1.12 -21.85
N LYS A 1006 -30.23 1.98 -22.69
CA LYS A 1006 -31.13 1.75 -23.83
C LYS A 1006 -32.59 1.41 -23.49
N LYS A 1007 -33.48 2.16 -24.16
CA LYS A 1007 -34.94 2.15 -24.06
C LYS A 1007 -35.52 0.73 -24.23
N SER A 1008 -35.74 0.06 -23.12
CA SER A 1008 -37.02 -0.56 -22.81
C SER A 1008 -37.18 -0.46 -21.30
N PHE A 1009 -38.34 -0.01 -20.82
CA PHE A 1009 -38.64 -0.16 -19.40
C PHE A 1009 -38.65 -1.66 -19.15
N LEU A 1010 -37.56 -2.21 -18.59
CA LEU A 1010 -37.47 -3.62 -18.27
C LEU A 1010 -38.16 -3.81 -16.93
N TRP A 1011 -39.40 -4.26 -16.97
CA TRP A 1011 -40.23 -4.46 -15.79
C TRP A 1011 -39.82 -5.76 -15.10
N GLU A 1012 -39.73 -5.74 -13.77
CA GLU A 1012 -39.48 -6.95 -13.01
C GLU A 1012 -40.80 -7.62 -12.67
N LEU A 1013 -40.97 -8.85 -13.14
CA LEU A 1013 -42.19 -9.63 -13.04
C LEU A 1013 -41.97 -10.85 -12.14
N SER A 1014 -43.05 -11.33 -11.51
CA SER A 1014 -43.10 -12.61 -10.77
C SER A 1014 -44.23 -13.48 -11.27
N ILE A 1015 -44.01 -14.78 -11.28
CA ILE A 1015 -45.06 -15.79 -11.51
C ILE A 1015 -45.28 -16.68 -10.27
N LYS A 1016 -44.72 -16.30 -9.12
CA LYS A 1016 -44.94 -16.97 -7.84
C LYS A 1016 -46.42 -17.04 -7.48
N PRO A 1017 -46.97 -18.23 -7.17
CA PRO A 1017 -48.37 -18.39 -6.77
C PRO A 1017 -48.78 -17.47 -5.60
N SER A 1018 -47.92 -17.28 -4.60
CA SER A 1018 -48.14 -16.39 -3.46
C SER A 1018 -48.22 -14.91 -3.82
N MET A 1019 -47.47 -14.47 -4.84
CA MET A 1019 -47.48 -13.09 -5.31
C MET A 1019 -48.66 -12.80 -6.24
N LEU A 1020 -49.33 -13.81 -6.79
CA LEU A 1020 -50.46 -13.64 -7.70
C LEU A 1020 -51.80 -13.41 -6.96
N THR A 1021 -51.93 -13.83 -5.70
CA THR A 1021 -53.18 -13.81 -4.90
C THR A 1021 -53.39 -12.59 -3.99
N VAL A 1022 -52.37 -11.76 -3.73
CA VAL A 1022 -52.48 -10.59 -2.82
C VAL A 1022 -53.18 -9.41 -3.51
N SER A 1023 -54.16 -8.73 -2.90
CA SER A 1023 -54.96 -7.68 -3.60
C SER A 1023 -54.46 -6.24 -3.42
N GLU A 1024 -53.64 -5.93 -2.41
CA GLU A 1024 -53.06 -4.59 -2.23
C GLU A 1024 -51.61 -4.69 -1.73
N ILE A 1025 -50.68 -4.05 -2.44
CA ILE A 1025 -49.28 -3.91 -2.02
C ILE A 1025 -49.09 -2.42 -1.71
N GLY A 1026 -49.09 -2.08 -0.42
CA GLY A 1026 -48.76 -0.72 0.02
C GLY A 1026 -47.33 -0.34 -0.38
N SER A 1027 -47.09 0.94 -0.63
CA SER A 1027 -45.81 1.56 -0.99
C SER A 1027 -44.69 1.45 0.08
N LYS A 1028 -44.85 0.53 1.04
CA LYS A 1028 -43.88 0.12 2.07
C LYS A 1028 -43.55 -1.37 1.95
N LEU A 1029 -42.91 -1.76 0.85
CA LEU A 1029 -41.90 -2.82 0.89
C LEU A 1029 -40.65 -2.24 0.22
N LEU A 1030 -40.08 -1.26 0.93
CA LEU A 1030 -38.66 -0.92 0.77
C LEU A 1030 -37.88 -2.20 1.02
N PHE A 1031 -37.02 -2.56 0.06
CA PHE A 1031 -35.88 -3.46 0.21
C PHE A 1031 -35.96 -4.34 1.47
N GLU A 1032 -36.58 -5.51 1.37
CA GLU A 1032 -36.27 -6.56 2.34
C GLU A 1032 -34.77 -6.84 2.19
N GLU A 1033 -33.98 -6.23 3.07
CA GLU A 1033 -32.82 -6.90 3.63
C GLU A 1033 -33.34 -8.26 4.07
N CYS A 1034 -33.05 -9.32 3.29
CA CYS A 1034 -33.31 -10.65 3.81
C CYS A 1034 -32.48 -10.76 5.09
N ASP A 1035 -33.16 -10.80 6.23
CA ASP A 1035 -32.61 -11.21 7.53
C ASP A 1035 -32.24 -12.68 7.44
N VAL A 1036 -31.15 -12.96 6.72
CA VAL A 1036 -30.57 -14.30 6.66
C VAL A 1036 -29.69 -14.44 7.88
N SER A 1037 -29.98 -15.43 8.72
CA SER A 1037 -29.15 -15.76 9.89
C SER A 1037 -28.13 -16.84 9.54
N ILE A 1038 -27.00 -16.83 10.24
CA ILE A 1038 -26.01 -17.90 10.11
C ILE A 1038 -26.65 -19.20 10.62
N GLY A 1039 -26.44 -20.31 9.91
CA GLY A 1039 -27.12 -21.58 10.18
C GLY A 1039 -28.36 -21.83 9.30
N GLN A 1040 -28.96 -20.78 8.74
CA GLN A 1040 -30.19 -20.90 7.97
C GLN A 1040 -29.97 -21.68 6.66
N ARG A 1041 -30.91 -22.58 6.35
CA ARG A 1041 -30.93 -23.33 5.09
C ARG A 1041 -31.48 -22.44 3.96
N VAL A 1042 -30.68 -22.24 2.92
CA VAL A 1042 -31.03 -21.41 1.75
C VAL A 1042 -30.79 -22.17 0.45
N THR A 1043 -31.67 -21.93 -0.52
CA THR A 1043 -31.56 -22.51 -1.87
C THR A 1043 -31.14 -21.41 -2.83
N GLY A 1044 -30.09 -21.68 -3.62
CA GLY A 1044 -29.61 -20.77 -4.65
C GLY A 1044 -29.35 -21.50 -5.97
N TYR A 1045 -29.29 -20.74 -7.05
CA TYR A 1045 -29.06 -21.26 -8.40
C TYR A 1045 -27.65 -20.94 -8.86
N VAL A 1046 -26.92 -21.93 -9.35
CA VAL A 1046 -25.54 -21.77 -9.81
C VAL A 1046 -25.51 -20.90 -11.07
N TYR A 1047 -24.74 -19.81 -11.07
CA TYR A 1047 -24.59 -18.93 -12.24
C TYR A 1047 -23.17 -18.91 -12.82
N LYS A 1048 -22.17 -19.26 -12.01
CA LYS A 1048 -20.77 -19.35 -12.43
C LYS A 1048 -20.09 -20.46 -11.63
N VAL A 1049 -19.26 -21.24 -12.31
CA VAL A 1049 -18.43 -22.28 -11.69
C VAL A 1049 -17.00 -22.05 -12.15
N ASP A 1050 -16.09 -22.00 -11.18
CA ASP A 1050 -14.64 -21.86 -11.37
C ASP A 1050 -13.97 -23.12 -10.75
N ASN A 1051 -12.64 -23.21 -10.81
CA ASN A 1051 -11.91 -24.41 -10.37
C ASN A 1051 -12.01 -24.71 -8.85
N GLU A 1052 -12.12 -23.68 -8.02
CA GLU A 1052 -12.06 -23.84 -6.54
C GLU A 1052 -13.40 -23.52 -5.83
N TRP A 1053 -14.40 -23.02 -6.56
CA TRP A 1053 -15.66 -22.51 -6.00
C TRP A 1053 -16.77 -22.38 -7.07
N ALA A 1054 -18.03 -22.42 -6.63
CA ALA A 1054 -19.23 -22.15 -7.42
C ALA A 1054 -19.98 -20.96 -6.82
N LEU A 1055 -20.43 -20.05 -7.68
CA LEU A 1055 -21.22 -18.88 -7.30
C LEU A 1055 -22.70 -19.11 -7.61
N LEU A 1056 -23.52 -18.79 -6.63
CA LEU A 1056 -24.97 -18.98 -6.64
C LEU A 1056 -25.70 -17.67 -6.45
N THR A 1057 -26.90 -17.57 -6.99
CA THR A 1057 -27.85 -16.48 -6.70
C THR A 1057 -28.99 -17.01 -5.84
N ILE A 1058 -29.16 -16.43 -4.66
CA ILE A 1058 -30.25 -16.76 -3.72
C ILE A 1058 -31.39 -15.76 -3.91
N SER A 1059 -31.06 -14.49 -4.15
CA SER A 1059 -32.00 -13.44 -4.52
C SER A 1059 -31.39 -12.47 -5.53
N ARG A 1060 -32.18 -11.51 -5.99
CA ARG A 1060 -31.77 -10.49 -6.98
C ARG A 1060 -30.56 -9.65 -6.53
N HIS A 1061 -30.33 -9.56 -5.22
CA HIS A 1061 -29.27 -8.73 -4.62
C HIS A 1061 -28.33 -9.52 -3.72
N LEU A 1062 -28.64 -10.79 -3.43
CA LEU A 1062 -27.88 -11.64 -2.54
C LEU A 1062 -27.24 -12.80 -3.32
N LYS A 1063 -25.92 -12.82 -3.31
CA LYS A 1063 -25.12 -13.86 -3.94
C LYS A 1063 -24.59 -14.81 -2.88
N ALA A 1064 -24.33 -16.05 -3.27
CA ALA A 1064 -23.70 -17.05 -2.43
C ALA A 1064 -22.48 -17.65 -3.12
N GLN A 1065 -21.57 -18.17 -2.31
CA GLN A 1065 -20.32 -18.77 -2.72
C GLN A 1065 -20.15 -20.11 -2.01
N LEU A 1066 -19.98 -21.17 -2.78
CA LEU A 1066 -19.76 -22.54 -2.33
C LEU A 1066 -18.34 -22.96 -2.73
N PHE A 1067 -17.46 -23.22 -1.77
CA PHE A 1067 -16.13 -23.74 -2.07
C PHE A 1067 -16.17 -25.24 -2.38
N ILE A 1068 -15.21 -25.73 -3.15
CA ILE A 1068 -15.07 -27.16 -3.48
C ILE A 1068 -15.05 -28.04 -2.23
N LEU A 1069 -14.25 -27.68 -1.21
CA LEU A 1069 -14.15 -28.43 0.05
C LEU A 1069 -15.41 -28.34 0.94
N ASP A 1070 -16.22 -27.30 0.76
CA ASP A 1070 -17.50 -27.13 1.50
C ASP A 1070 -18.67 -27.88 0.82
N SER A 1071 -18.41 -28.50 -0.34
CA SER A 1071 -19.46 -29.07 -1.20
C SER A 1071 -19.73 -30.56 -0.95
N ALA A 1072 -18.71 -31.33 -0.58
CA ALA A 1072 -18.78 -32.77 -0.36
C ALA A 1072 -17.63 -33.25 0.52
N TYR A 1073 -17.74 -34.48 1.03
CA TYR A 1073 -16.68 -35.13 1.81
C TYR A 1073 -16.03 -36.32 1.08
N GLU A 1074 -16.62 -36.81 -0.02
CA GLU A 1074 -16.04 -37.91 -0.80
C GLU A 1074 -15.02 -37.39 -1.84
N PRO A 1075 -13.82 -37.99 -1.95
CA PRO A 1075 -12.79 -37.56 -2.89
C PRO A 1075 -13.24 -37.60 -4.36
N SER A 1076 -14.00 -38.63 -4.77
CA SER A 1076 -14.52 -38.76 -6.13
C SER A 1076 -15.48 -37.62 -6.48
N GLU A 1077 -16.31 -37.21 -5.51
CA GLU A 1077 -17.25 -36.11 -5.68
C GLU A 1077 -16.56 -34.74 -5.75
N LEU A 1078 -15.45 -34.57 -5.03
CA LEU A 1078 -14.62 -33.37 -5.07
C LEU A 1078 -13.86 -33.26 -6.40
N GLN A 1079 -13.32 -34.36 -6.92
CA GLN A 1079 -12.68 -34.39 -8.24
C GLN A 1079 -13.66 -34.02 -9.37
N GLU A 1080 -14.93 -34.41 -9.22
CA GLU A 1080 -15.98 -34.14 -10.20
C GLU A 1080 -16.78 -32.84 -9.92
N PHE A 1081 -16.25 -31.93 -9.10
CA PHE A 1081 -16.95 -30.70 -8.69
C PHE A 1081 -17.54 -29.91 -9.87
N GLN A 1082 -16.76 -29.69 -10.93
CA GLN A 1082 -17.22 -28.97 -12.13
C GLN A 1082 -18.33 -29.69 -12.90
N ARG A 1083 -18.39 -31.03 -12.81
CA ARG A 1083 -19.44 -31.83 -13.45
C ARG A 1083 -20.74 -31.81 -12.63
N ARG A 1084 -20.62 -31.75 -11.29
CA ARG A 1084 -21.77 -31.75 -10.37
C ARG A 1084 -22.52 -30.43 -10.35
N PHE A 1085 -21.81 -29.31 -10.48
CA PHE A 1085 -22.37 -27.97 -10.49
C PHE A 1085 -22.32 -27.40 -11.91
N HIS A 1086 -23.47 -27.32 -12.57
CA HIS A 1086 -23.63 -26.65 -13.86
C HIS A 1086 -24.56 -25.44 -13.72
N ILE A 1087 -24.42 -24.48 -14.63
CA ILE A 1087 -25.18 -23.23 -14.61
C ILE A 1087 -26.68 -23.55 -14.70
N GLY A 1088 -27.48 -22.99 -13.78
CA GLY A 1088 -28.92 -23.21 -13.67
C GLY A 1088 -29.33 -24.26 -12.63
N LYS A 1089 -28.39 -25.09 -12.15
CA LYS A 1089 -28.68 -26.10 -11.12
C LYS A 1089 -29.04 -25.45 -9.78
N ALA A 1090 -30.11 -25.92 -9.16
CA ALA A 1090 -30.51 -25.54 -7.81
C ALA A 1090 -29.66 -26.28 -6.78
N VAL A 1091 -29.11 -25.55 -5.83
CA VAL A 1091 -28.26 -26.08 -4.76
C VAL A 1091 -28.77 -25.51 -3.44
N THR A 1092 -29.03 -26.40 -2.48
CA THR A 1092 -29.52 -26.02 -1.16
C THR A 1092 -28.43 -26.27 -0.13
N GLY A 1093 -27.98 -25.21 0.54
CA GLY A 1093 -26.94 -25.29 1.56
C GLY A 1093 -27.26 -24.43 2.77
N HIS A 1094 -26.51 -24.62 3.85
CA HIS A 1094 -26.63 -23.82 5.06
C HIS A 1094 -25.66 -22.63 5.01
N VAL A 1095 -26.08 -21.49 5.54
CA VAL A 1095 -25.28 -20.26 5.56
C VAL A 1095 -24.20 -20.37 6.64
N LEU A 1096 -22.94 -20.36 6.21
CA LEU A 1096 -21.77 -20.44 7.09
C LEU A 1096 -21.29 -19.07 7.56
N SER A 1097 -21.34 -18.06 6.69
CA SER A 1097 -20.96 -16.69 7.03
C SER A 1097 -21.59 -15.66 6.07
N ILE A 1098 -21.71 -14.42 6.54
CA ILE A 1098 -22.42 -13.34 5.86
C ILE A 1098 -21.51 -12.13 5.72
N ASN A 1099 -21.16 -11.73 4.50
CA ASN A 1099 -20.47 -10.47 4.24
C ASN A 1099 -21.49 -9.40 3.84
N LYS A 1100 -21.83 -8.51 4.80
CA LYS A 1100 -22.85 -7.46 4.62
C LYS A 1100 -22.43 -6.40 3.59
N GLU A 1101 -21.15 -6.03 3.52
CA GLU A 1101 -20.64 -5.02 2.59
C GLU A 1101 -20.73 -5.46 1.13
N LYS A 1102 -20.39 -6.72 0.86
CA LYS A 1102 -20.38 -7.29 -0.51
C LYS A 1102 -21.69 -7.98 -0.90
N LYS A 1103 -22.67 -8.07 0.01
CA LYS A 1103 -23.93 -8.85 -0.15
C LYS A 1103 -23.68 -10.28 -0.63
N LEU A 1104 -22.69 -10.94 -0.02
CA LEU A 1104 -22.19 -12.26 -0.40
C LEU A 1104 -22.23 -13.22 0.80
N LEU A 1105 -22.87 -14.37 0.61
CA LEU A 1105 -22.99 -15.45 1.58
C LEU A 1105 -21.98 -16.57 1.28
N ARG A 1106 -21.45 -17.24 2.29
CA ARG A 1106 -20.73 -18.51 2.13
C ARG A 1106 -21.64 -19.67 2.51
N LEU A 1107 -21.75 -20.68 1.64
CA LEU A 1107 -22.61 -21.85 1.84
C LEU A 1107 -21.80 -23.11 2.10
N VAL A 1108 -22.40 -24.02 2.86
CA VAL A 1108 -21.94 -25.38 3.07
C VAL A 1108 -23.09 -26.36 2.81
N LEU A 1109 -22.82 -27.49 2.13
CA LEU A 1109 -23.88 -28.44 1.75
C LEU A 1109 -24.24 -29.46 2.83
N ARG A 1110 -23.39 -29.61 3.85
CA ARG A 1110 -23.65 -30.51 4.99
C ARG A 1110 -24.61 -29.91 6.02
N PRO A 1111 -25.41 -30.72 6.73
CA PRO A 1111 -26.22 -30.27 7.86
C PRO A 1111 -25.34 -29.95 9.08
N PHE A 1112 -25.74 -28.95 9.87
CA PHE A 1112 -25.16 -28.71 11.21
C PHE A 1112 -25.75 -29.72 12.19
N GLN A 1113 -24.95 -30.31 13.09
CA GLN A 1113 -25.46 -31.19 14.15
C GLN A 1113 -26.24 -30.35 15.19
N ASP A 1114 -27.44 -30.81 15.56
CA ASP A 1114 -28.32 -30.12 16.51
C ASP A 1114 -27.75 -30.15 17.93
N GLY A 1115 -27.39 -28.97 18.44
CA GLY A 1115 -27.08 -28.78 19.86
C GLY A 1115 -26.36 -27.47 20.12
N ILE A 1116 -27.10 -26.35 20.17
CA ILE A 1116 -26.93 -25.21 21.10
C ILE A 1116 -28.11 -24.26 20.84
N SER A 1117 -29.08 -24.29 21.75
CA SER A 1117 -30.05 -23.23 21.95
C SER A 1117 -29.45 -22.14 22.84
N ASP A 1118 -29.83 -20.88 22.54
CA ASP A 1118 -29.78 -19.70 23.39
C ASP A 1118 -28.46 -19.35 24.10
N LYS A 1119 -27.59 -18.58 23.41
CA LYS A 1119 -26.94 -17.38 24.01
C LYS A 1119 -26.73 -16.30 22.95
N THR A 1120 -27.32 -15.13 23.19
CA THR A 1120 -27.06 -13.89 22.46
C THR A 1120 -25.61 -13.47 22.66
N VAL A 1121 -24.82 -13.44 21.58
CA VAL A 1121 -23.48 -12.86 21.54
C VAL A 1121 -23.49 -11.74 20.51
N ASP A 1122 -23.15 -10.53 20.94
CA ASP A 1122 -22.90 -9.38 20.08
C ASP A 1122 -21.69 -9.65 19.18
N ILE A 1123 -21.87 -9.57 17.86
CA ILE A 1123 -20.82 -9.87 16.88
C ILE A 1123 -20.38 -8.58 16.18
N SER A 1124 -19.30 -8.00 16.69
CA SER A 1124 -18.37 -7.17 15.93
C SER A 1124 -17.26 -8.06 15.36
N ASN A 1125 -17.07 -8.00 14.05
CA ASN A 1125 -15.97 -8.51 13.20
C ASN A 1125 -15.18 -9.78 13.59
N ASP A 1126 -15.06 -10.67 12.58
CA ASP A 1126 -14.10 -11.77 12.47
C ASP A 1126 -14.12 -12.84 13.57
N ASN A 1127 -14.90 -13.92 13.38
CA ASN A 1127 -14.54 -15.25 13.84
C ASN A 1127 -15.29 -16.34 13.04
N MET A 1128 -14.56 -17.06 12.17
CA MET A 1128 -15.00 -18.26 11.45
C MET A 1128 -15.14 -19.48 12.40
N GLN A 1129 -15.94 -19.39 13.47
CA GLN A 1129 -15.70 -20.26 14.62
C GLN A 1129 -16.92 -20.81 15.35
N THR A 1130 -17.87 -21.42 14.63
CA THR A 1130 -18.97 -22.17 15.26
C THR A 1130 -19.46 -23.42 14.50
N PHE A 1131 -18.73 -23.97 13.52
CA PHE A 1131 -19.35 -24.88 12.53
C PHE A 1131 -18.61 -26.17 12.15
N ILE A 1132 -17.47 -26.50 12.78
CA ILE A 1132 -16.83 -27.83 12.65
C ILE A 1132 -16.69 -28.37 14.07
N HIS A 1133 -17.16 -29.60 14.30
CA HIS A 1133 -17.12 -30.25 15.61
C HIS A 1133 -16.26 -31.52 15.58
N GLU A 1134 -15.81 -31.94 16.75
CA GLU A 1134 -15.13 -33.24 16.92
C GLU A 1134 -16.06 -34.37 16.50
N GLY A 1135 -15.56 -35.28 15.67
CA GLY A 1135 -16.34 -36.36 15.06
C GLY A 1135 -16.89 -36.07 13.67
N ASP A 1136 -16.85 -34.81 13.19
CA ASP A 1136 -17.31 -34.45 11.84
C ASP A 1136 -16.49 -35.15 10.74
N ILE A 1137 -17.15 -35.51 9.64
CA ILE A 1137 -16.50 -35.99 8.42
C ILE A 1137 -16.40 -34.81 7.43
N VAL A 1138 -15.18 -34.54 6.99
CA VAL A 1138 -14.85 -33.42 6.09
C VAL A 1138 -14.02 -33.88 4.89
N GLY A 1139 -14.25 -33.24 3.74
CA GLY A 1139 -13.40 -33.38 2.58
C GLY A 1139 -12.15 -32.50 2.72
N GLY A 1140 -10.99 -33.06 2.41
CA GLY A 1140 -9.71 -32.36 2.51
C GLY A 1140 -8.85 -32.52 1.26
N ARG A 1141 -7.94 -31.57 1.04
CA ARG A 1141 -6.93 -31.63 -0.02
C ARG A 1141 -5.54 -31.67 0.61
N ILE A 1142 -4.72 -32.66 0.27
CA ILE A 1142 -3.37 -32.78 0.83
C ILE A 1142 -2.55 -31.57 0.36
N SER A 1143 -2.14 -30.74 1.30
CA SER A 1143 -1.37 -29.52 1.02
C SER A 1143 0.13 -29.75 1.11
N LYS A 1144 0.57 -30.64 2.02
CA LYS A 1144 2.00 -30.92 2.23
C LYS A 1144 2.21 -32.27 2.90
N ILE A 1145 3.22 -33.00 2.46
CA ILE A 1145 3.67 -34.26 3.07
C ILE A 1145 4.91 -33.97 3.93
N LEU A 1146 4.89 -34.32 5.22
CA LEU A 1146 6.02 -34.08 6.12
C LEU A 1146 6.82 -35.39 6.31
N SER A 1147 8.03 -35.43 5.75
CA SER A 1147 8.95 -36.56 5.88
C SER A 1147 9.44 -36.76 7.33
N GLY A 1148 9.62 -38.01 7.78
CA GLY A 1148 10.01 -38.35 9.16
C GLY A 1148 8.80 -38.71 10.05
N VAL A 1149 8.71 -38.18 11.29
CA VAL A 1149 7.59 -38.41 12.26
C VAL A 1149 6.43 -37.39 12.06
N GLY A 1150 6.49 -36.57 11.01
CA GLY A 1150 5.62 -35.40 10.79
C GLY A 1150 4.22 -35.56 10.17
N GLY A 1151 3.82 -36.70 9.58
CA GLY A 1151 2.44 -36.92 9.08
C GLY A 1151 2.06 -36.14 7.82
N LEU A 1152 0.76 -35.92 7.60
CA LEU A 1152 0.21 -35.15 6.47
C LEU A 1152 -0.44 -33.84 6.93
N VAL A 1153 -0.33 -32.78 6.11
CA VAL A 1153 -1.09 -31.54 6.28
C VAL A 1153 -2.19 -31.47 5.22
N VAL A 1154 -3.44 -31.43 5.66
CA VAL A 1154 -4.63 -31.46 4.80
C VAL A 1154 -5.40 -30.15 4.93
N GLN A 1155 -5.63 -29.48 3.81
CA GLN A 1155 -6.49 -28.31 3.72
C GLN A 1155 -7.96 -28.74 3.74
N ILE A 1156 -8.73 -28.23 4.69
CA ILE A 1156 -10.17 -28.53 4.87
C ILE A 1156 -11.07 -27.31 4.61
N GLY A 1157 -10.48 -26.15 4.33
CA GLY A 1157 -11.18 -24.93 3.92
C GLY A 1157 -10.23 -23.91 3.27
N PRO A 1158 -10.74 -22.76 2.79
CA PRO A 1158 -9.94 -21.76 2.08
C PRO A 1158 -8.77 -21.20 2.91
N HIS A 1159 -8.90 -21.19 4.24
CA HIS A 1159 -7.86 -20.74 5.18
C HIS A 1159 -7.69 -21.70 6.38
N LEU A 1160 -8.18 -22.94 6.28
CA LEU A 1160 -8.17 -23.90 7.39
C LEU A 1160 -7.42 -25.18 7.00
N TYR A 1161 -6.45 -25.57 7.83
CA TYR A 1161 -5.58 -26.72 7.63
C TYR A 1161 -5.60 -27.61 8.87
N GLY A 1162 -5.70 -28.92 8.67
CA GLY A 1162 -5.57 -29.93 9.72
C GLY A 1162 -4.34 -30.82 9.51
N ARG A 1163 -3.91 -31.49 10.58
CA ARG A 1163 -2.78 -32.44 10.57
C ARG A 1163 -3.27 -33.86 10.78
N VAL A 1164 -2.72 -34.80 10.03
CA VAL A 1164 -2.95 -36.25 10.17
C VAL A 1164 -1.65 -36.90 10.62
N HIS A 1165 -1.66 -37.53 11.81
CA HIS A 1165 -0.52 -38.29 12.30
C HIS A 1165 -0.36 -39.64 11.58
N PHE A 1166 0.87 -40.19 11.56
CA PHE A 1166 1.16 -41.47 10.90
C PHE A 1166 0.31 -42.64 11.39
N THR A 1167 0.01 -42.66 12.69
CA THR A 1167 -0.86 -43.67 13.28
C THR A 1167 -2.26 -43.63 12.66
N GLU A 1168 -2.73 -42.46 12.24
CA GLU A 1168 -4.08 -42.21 11.76
C GLU A 1168 -4.23 -42.33 10.22
N LEU A 1169 -3.24 -42.89 9.51
CA LEU A 1169 -3.27 -43.07 8.04
C LEU A 1169 -3.97 -44.35 7.57
N LYS A 1170 -3.81 -45.48 8.27
CA LYS A 1170 -4.39 -46.79 7.91
C LYS A 1170 -4.83 -47.55 9.17
N ASN A 1171 -5.80 -48.46 9.03
CA ASN A 1171 -6.32 -49.26 10.15
C ASN A 1171 -5.38 -50.40 10.59
N ILE A 1172 -4.41 -50.75 9.76
CA ILE A 1172 -3.50 -51.88 10.02
C ILE A 1172 -2.41 -51.36 10.96
N CYS A 1173 -2.40 -51.90 12.18
CA CYS A 1173 -1.32 -51.64 13.14
C CYS A 1173 -0.03 -52.28 12.61
N VAL A 1174 0.91 -51.46 12.15
CA VAL A 1174 2.26 -51.93 11.84
C VAL A 1174 2.97 -52.10 13.18
N SER A 1175 3.42 -53.31 13.49
CA SER A 1175 3.92 -53.71 14.81
C SER A 1175 5.21 -53.00 15.25
N ASP A 1176 5.85 -52.20 14.38
CA ASP A 1176 6.97 -51.35 14.76
C ASP A 1176 7.22 -50.24 13.72
N PRO A 1177 6.78 -48.98 13.91
CA PRO A 1177 7.01 -47.89 12.97
C PRO A 1177 8.42 -47.27 13.08
N LEU A 1178 9.26 -47.76 14.01
CA LEU A 1178 10.60 -47.23 14.29
C LEU A 1178 11.74 -48.24 14.10
N SER A 1179 11.47 -49.52 13.82
CA SER A 1179 12.51 -50.48 13.45
C SER A 1179 12.49 -50.73 11.94
N GLY A 1180 13.58 -50.33 11.28
CA GLY A 1180 13.80 -50.59 9.85
C GLY A 1180 14.09 -49.36 8.99
N TYR A 1181 15.05 -48.53 9.40
CA TYR A 1181 15.87 -47.81 8.40
C TYR A 1181 16.94 -48.79 7.89
N ASP A 1182 16.50 -49.80 7.14
CA ASP A 1182 17.37 -50.62 6.30
C ASP A 1182 16.66 -50.87 4.96
N GLU A 1183 17.48 -50.97 3.93
CA GLU A 1183 17.17 -50.81 2.51
C GLU A 1183 15.90 -51.53 2.03
N GLY A 1184 14.93 -50.75 1.55
CA GLY A 1184 14.04 -51.18 0.47
C GLY A 1184 12.88 -52.12 0.81
N GLN A 1185 11.96 -51.75 1.72
CA GLN A 1185 10.58 -52.22 1.66
C GLN A 1185 9.62 -51.37 2.54
N PHE A 1186 8.53 -50.92 1.93
CA PHE A 1186 7.35 -50.23 2.53
C PHE A 1186 7.56 -48.84 3.17
N ASP A 1187 7.52 -47.80 2.33
CA ASP A 1187 7.21 -46.44 2.79
C ASP A 1187 5.68 -46.30 3.02
N PRO A 1188 5.19 -46.07 4.26
CA PRO A 1188 3.76 -45.92 4.54
C PRO A 1188 3.12 -44.70 3.87
N LEU A 1189 3.92 -43.78 3.31
CA LEU A 1189 3.46 -42.60 2.56
C LEU A 1189 3.31 -42.83 1.04
N SER A 1190 3.69 -44.01 0.52
CA SER A 1190 3.76 -44.35 -0.92
C SER A 1190 2.41 -44.35 -1.71
N GLY A 1191 1.34 -43.78 -1.15
CA GLY A 1191 0.02 -43.68 -1.78
C GLY A 1191 -0.69 -42.34 -1.64
N TYR A 1192 0.02 -41.29 -1.18
CA TYR A 1192 -0.53 -39.95 -1.01
C TYR A 1192 0.32 -38.93 -1.75
N ASP A 1193 -0.31 -38.15 -2.64
CA ASP A 1193 0.35 -37.09 -3.41
C ASP A 1193 -0.13 -35.69 -2.98
N GLU A 1194 0.75 -34.68 -3.09
CA GLU A 1194 0.37 -33.29 -2.87
C GLU A 1194 -0.69 -32.86 -3.90
N GLY A 1195 -1.81 -32.33 -3.40
CA GLY A 1195 -2.97 -31.93 -4.20
C GLY A 1195 -4.08 -32.97 -4.32
N GLN A 1196 -3.89 -34.20 -3.81
CA GLN A 1196 -4.92 -35.25 -3.79
C GLN A 1196 -6.05 -34.93 -2.81
N PHE A 1197 -7.30 -35.26 -3.17
CA PHE A 1197 -8.46 -35.15 -2.27
C PHE A 1197 -8.59 -36.39 -1.39
N VAL A 1198 -8.92 -36.18 -0.12
CA VAL A 1198 -9.02 -37.21 0.92
C VAL A 1198 -10.23 -36.97 1.82
N LYS A 1199 -10.84 -38.05 2.32
CA LYS A 1199 -11.93 -38.00 3.30
C LYS A 1199 -11.34 -38.08 4.71
N CYS A 1200 -11.60 -37.09 5.54
CA CYS A 1200 -11.01 -36.98 6.87
C CYS A 1200 -12.09 -36.96 7.95
N LYS A 1201 -11.82 -37.58 9.11
CA LYS A 1201 -12.62 -37.42 10.33
C LYS A 1201 -11.90 -36.47 11.26
N VAL A 1202 -12.61 -35.48 11.78
CA VAL A 1202 -12.10 -34.55 12.77
C VAL A 1202 -12.01 -35.27 14.11
N LEU A 1203 -10.80 -35.41 14.65
CA LEU A 1203 -10.56 -36.04 15.95
C LEU A 1203 -10.68 -35.03 17.07
N GLU A 1204 -9.91 -33.94 16.98
CA GLU A 1204 -9.83 -32.90 18.00
C GLU A 1204 -9.70 -31.53 17.31
N ILE A 1205 -10.36 -30.51 17.86
CA ILE A 1205 -10.18 -29.12 17.43
C ILE A 1205 -9.58 -28.36 18.61
N SER A 1206 -8.26 -28.27 18.63
CA SER A 1206 -7.56 -27.49 19.62
C SER A 1206 -7.36 -26.06 19.11
N ARG A 1207 -7.89 -25.10 19.87
CA ARG A 1207 -7.57 -23.68 19.63
C ARG A 1207 -6.20 -23.44 20.22
N THR A 1208 -5.19 -23.31 19.37
CA THR A 1208 -3.86 -23.05 19.90
C THR A 1208 -3.71 -21.62 20.34
N VAL A 1209 -2.59 -21.45 21.02
CA VAL A 1209 -2.30 -20.34 21.87
C VAL A 1209 -1.93 -19.09 21.03
N ARG A 1210 -2.46 -18.92 19.81
CA ARG A 1210 -2.02 -17.97 18.77
C ARG A 1210 -3.15 -17.60 17.79
N GLY A 1211 -4.40 -17.80 18.21
CA GLY A 1211 -5.57 -17.68 17.33
C GLY A 1211 -5.61 -18.66 16.13
N THR A 1212 -4.56 -19.47 15.90
CA THR A 1212 -4.49 -20.47 14.84
C THR A 1212 -5.13 -21.78 15.31
N PHE A 1213 -5.99 -22.32 14.46
CA PHE A 1213 -6.73 -23.55 14.72
C PHE A 1213 -5.86 -24.76 14.38
N HIS A 1214 -5.64 -25.64 15.36
CA HIS A 1214 -5.10 -26.96 15.09
C HIS A 1214 -6.25 -27.95 15.05
N VAL A 1215 -6.51 -28.45 13.84
CA VAL A 1215 -7.49 -29.51 13.62
C VAL A 1215 -6.72 -30.81 13.45
N GLU A 1216 -6.91 -31.75 14.36
CA GLU A 1216 -6.38 -33.11 14.20
C GLU A 1216 -7.37 -33.95 13.39
N LEU A 1217 -6.85 -34.62 12.38
CA LEU A 1217 -7.63 -35.34 11.39
C LEU A 1217 -7.16 -36.81 11.34
N SER A 1218 -8.09 -37.72 11.10
CA SER A 1218 -7.82 -39.14 10.82
C SER A 1218 -8.31 -39.54 9.43
N LEU A 1219 -7.53 -40.39 8.77
CA LEU A 1219 -7.85 -41.03 7.48
C LEU A 1219 -8.20 -42.52 7.66
N ARG A 1220 -8.29 -43.02 8.89
CA ARG A 1220 -8.63 -44.42 9.19
C ARG A 1220 -10.06 -44.74 8.75
N SER A 1221 -10.21 -45.79 7.94
CA SER A 1221 -11.51 -46.24 7.43
C SER A 1221 -12.33 -47.06 8.44
N SER A 1222 -11.77 -47.44 9.59
CA SER A 1222 -12.48 -48.21 10.64
C SER A 1222 -13.23 -47.35 11.66
N LEU A 1223 -13.14 -46.02 11.57
CA LEU A 1223 -13.89 -45.11 12.42
C LEU A 1223 -15.35 -45.02 11.93
N ASP A 1224 -16.32 -45.17 12.83
CA ASP A 1224 -17.76 -45.12 12.49
C ASP A 1224 -18.10 -43.94 11.57
N GLY A 1225 -18.78 -44.24 10.46
CA GLY A 1225 -19.18 -43.31 9.40
C GLY A 1225 -18.25 -43.23 8.17
N MET A 1226 -17.08 -43.88 8.19
CA MET A 1226 -16.11 -43.85 7.07
C MET A 1226 -16.30 -44.94 5.99
N SER A 1227 -16.99 -46.05 6.26
CA SER A 1227 -17.20 -47.14 5.30
C SER A 1227 -18.43 -46.90 4.40
N SER A 1228 -18.22 -46.90 3.08
CA SER A 1228 -19.32 -46.92 2.09
C SER A 1228 -19.87 -48.34 1.94
N THR A 1229 -21.10 -48.57 2.36
CA THR A 1229 -21.86 -49.77 1.98
C THR A 1229 -22.15 -49.71 0.47
N ASN A 1230 -21.35 -50.42 -0.33
CA ASN A 1230 -21.71 -50.91 -1.65
C ASN A 1230 -21.37 -52.40 -1.70
N SER A 1231 -22.31 -53.23 -1.28
CA SER A 1231 -22.31 -54.66 -1.51
C SER A 1231 -23.49 -54.99 -2.41
N SER A 1232 -23.25 -55.05 -3.72
CA SER A 1232 -24.03 -55.86 -4.64
C SER A 1232 -23.07 -56.50 -5.62
N ASP A 1233 -23.28 -57.81 -5.77
CA ASP A 1233 -22.57 -58.78 -6.62
C ASP A 1233 -21.24 -59.34 -6.10
N LEU A 1234 -20.99 -60.64 -6.11
CA LEU A 1234 -21.80 -61.85 -5.91
C LEU A 1234 -20.76 -62.96 -5.76
N SER A 1235 -21.07 -63.97 -4.93
CA SER A 1235 -20.56 -65.35 -5.01
C SER A 1235 -19.76 -65.72 -6.27
N THR A 1236 -18.55 -66.28 -6.11
CA THR A 1236 -18.24 -67.72 -6.26
C THR A 1236 -16.73 -67.96 -6.27
N ASP A 1237 -16.32 -68.88 -5.39
CA ASP A 1237 -15.32 -69.95 -5.51
C ASP A 1237 -13.84 -69.70 -5.92
N VAL A 1238 -13.01 -70.36 -5.07
CA VAL A 1238 -11.58 -70.76 -5.14
C VAL A 1238 -10.54 -69.77 -4.65
#